data_AF-A0A812WFW6-F1
#
_entry.id   AF-A0A812WFW6-F1
#
_cell.length_a   1.000
_cell.length_b   1.000
_cell.length_c   1.000
_cell.angle_alpha   90.00
_cell.angle_beta   90.00
_cell.angle_gamma   90.00
#
_symmetry.space_group_name_H-M   'P 1'
#
loop_
_entity.id
_entity.type
_entity.pdbx_description
1 polymer ?
#
loop_
_entity_poly.entity_id
_entity_poly.type
_entity_poly.pdbx_seq_one_letter_code
_entity_poly.pdbx_strand_id
1 'polypeptide(L)'
;MAVAKPLLRFVGDTLELGKEGWTELEKARPPVRVVVVCGKGRCGKSWQLNQLTGTRAFHTSDSVEPATQGIDILVLHDQEGGDGSTVWLDVEGVQNALGKSRPKAGVLAQLLSTEIVSVGASMFDDTSIEMLGVQAALRRACQGSTFARPRLHHVVNLCNLKGFKQEELKRKLGEDRDVHRAILESFEPGSLIAIPYLTEGTSAEIESLITRLKAVLLSGCPAQIDGFQLSGADMAQIALAGIEQLKAMDEIDVSDTFHSILLRVCETHAQEATKVYDQTVATAESLTRFHESIDHLDEEGSLQPALAAFDSKTCHISEAVTQTVRMNLRQSLASAFQQTKARNESLAQSGTLRAQLHGQELLREYSEKLRRRSGPLSVNCEGHVDGAVEELMVNFWEKVAESTRPAELQRIGQQVSEGMDHLFRAWQKENKEKEQREQVLLQGWARTAVERLQTGSESMTYIDDLSALLDAKLRQCLLFFDNSAEGNARQTLVSEERQKLERRLQEAKSRALTANHALHEQGHKDLQHKAKDLKKVYRQRLQGLDFTKLTGFRSQEKESVLEDFDRYATGRCQRTSIRSLREWLVEALDEIFAEMYNWGLCEVQMERCNSDVAELLEQCRTGPLGTRHAMYQVWFEKASVTEEYVQAFLSSRVEPLEKAYAPFEALKDHVKAAVKRCSEEVFGADFVRRQRQAAANGLTTRRCVHCGIAYQKEGGCDHVRCGFLDWTGSMGEELQPPGRGCQGKVFGCGRAFDWGTAEDVTDAEWTIFFGWVRVPGFGGFVDSLQRGGRALGSALLSGLRFVFGSQAMVQETVDRELSILSQLQRTLAEERQALSPVDRARRWRQHILQWHPDKSEDPLATLVSQFLNQRKDWYLGRGD
;
A
#
# COMPACT_ATOMS: atom_id res chain seq x y z
N MET A 1 -4.69 -2.32 31.55
CA MET A 1 -4.15 -1.04 31.03
C MET A 1 -4.17 -1.12 29.52
N ALA A 2 -4.38 0.00 28.81
CA ALA A 2 -4.22 0.00 27.36
C ALA A 2 -2.74 -0.18 26.98
N VAL A 3 -2.49 -0.85 25.87
CA VAL A 3 -1.14 -1.16 25.34
C VAL A 3 -1.16 -0.80 23.86
N ALA A 4 -0.17 -0.05 23.38
CA ALA A 4 -0.08 0.33 21.99
C ALA A 4 0.17 -0.91 21.12
N LYS A 5 -0.40 -0.92 19.92
CA LYS A 5 -0.37 -2.05 19.00
C LYS A 5 0.51 -1.76 17.78
N PRO A 6 1.15 -2.77 17.18
CA PRO A 6 1.85 -2.59 15.91
C PRO A 6 0.84 -2.25 14.80
N LEU A 7 0.89 -1.03 14.25
CA LEU A 7 0.21 -0.70 12.99
C LEU A 7 1.11 -0.97 11.79
N LEU A 8 2.39 -0.66 11.92
CA LEU A 8 3.38 -0.88 10.87
C LEU A 8 4.65 -1.49 11.48
N ARG A 9 5.24 -2.46 10.78
CA ARG A 9 6.53 -3.06 11.11
C ARG A 9 7.41 -3.16 9.86
N PHE A 10 8.70 -3.34 10.10
CA PHE A 10 9.68 -3.65 9.06
C PHE A 10 10.17 -5.08 9.26
N VAL A 11 9.90 -5.95 8.30
CA VAL A 11 10.42 -7.32 8.27
C VAL A 11 11.55 -7.33 7.23
N GLY A 12 12.78 -7.29 7.74
CA GLY A 12 13.95 -6.92 6.94
C GLY A 12 13.86 -5.45 6.51
N ASP A 13 13.82 -5.21 5.20
CA ASP A 13 13.60 -3.89 4.60
C ASP A 13 12.19 -3.73 4.01
N THR A 14 11.34 -4.77 4.09
CA THR A 14 9.94 -4.76 3.63
C THR A 14 9.04 -4.17 4.71
N LEU A 15 8.08 -3.32 4.28
CA LEU A 15 7.01 -2.80 5.12
C LEU A 15 5.90 -3.85 5.30
N GLU A 16 5.47 -4.10 6.54
CA GLU A 16 4.34 -4.98 6.84
C GLU A 16 3.29 -4.28 7.71
N LEU A 17 2.02 -4.45 7.34
CA LEU A 17 0.88 -3.95 8.10
C LEU A 17 0.64 -4.86 9.31
N GLY A 18 0.71 -4.30 10.51
CA GLY A 18 0.43 -5.00 11.75
C GLY A 18 -1.08 -5.20 11.93
N LYS A 19 -1.53 -6.45 11.84
CA LYS A 19 -2.96 -6.82 11.94
C LYS A 19 -3.63 -6.28 13.21
N GLU A 20 -2.94 -6.31 14.34
CA GLU A 20 -3.49 -5.81 15.61
C GLU A 20 -3.77 -4.30 15.57
N GLY A 21 -2.81 -3.50 15.10
CA GLY A 21 -2.98 -2.05 14.99
C GLY A 21 -3.99 -1.65 13.92
N TRP A 22 -4.04 -2.39 12.81
CA TRP A 22 -5.06 -2.19 11.77
C TRP A 22 -6.47 -2.43 12.30
N THR A 23 -6.70 -3.54 13.02
CA THR A 23 -8.00 -3.86 13.63
C THR A 23 -8.37 -2.90 14.78
N GLU A 24 -7.41 -2.29 15.47
CA GLU A 24 -7.72 -1.20 16.41
C GLU A 24 -8.09 0.11 15.69
N LEU A 25 -7.42 0.45 14.59
CA LEU A 25 -7.74 1.62 13.77
C LEU A 25 -9.16 1.50 13.17
N GLU A 26 -9.51 0.34 12.62
CA GLU A 26 -10.83 0.04 12.04
C GLU A 26 -11.98 0.29 13.03
N LYS A 27 -11.76 0.03 14.33
CA LYS A 27 -12.75 0.24 15.41
C LYS A 27 -12.84 1.68 15.91
N ALA A 28 -12.01 2.61 15.43
CA ALA A 28 -12.06 4.01 15.85
C ALA A 28 -13.40 4.63 15.43
N ARG A 29 -14.12 5.21 16.39
CA ARG A 29 -15.44 5.80 16.17
C ARG A 29 -15.30 7.17 15.50
N PRO A 30 -16.08 7.48 14.44
CA PRO A 30 -16.13 8.83 13.92
C PRO A 30 -16.75 9.78 14.96
N PRO A 31 -16.36 11.08 14.98
CA PRO A 31 -15.20 11.66 14.31
C PRO A 31 -13.86 11.06 14.78
N VAL A 32 -13.02 10.65 13.83
CA VAL A 32 -11.66 10.18 14.13
C VAL A 32 -10.68 11.34 14.04
N ARG A 33 -9.88 11.56 15.09
CA ARG A 33 -8.73 12.48 15.09
C ARG A 33 -7.44 11.68 15.10
N VAL A 34 -6.42 12.07 14.34
CA VAL A 34 -5.15 11.32 14.28
C VAL A 34 -3.98 12.22 14.66
N VAL A 35 -3.45 11.99 15.87
CA VAL A 35 -2.29 12.67 16.42
C VAL A 35 -1.05 11.83 16.20
N VAL A 36 -0.09 12.37 15.45
CA VAL A 36 1.15 11.66 15.09
C VAL A 36 2.34 12.29 15.78
N VAL A 37 3.17 11.48 16.43
CA VAL A 37 4.38 11.95 17.10
C VAL A 37 5.61 11.41 16.36
N CYS A 38 6.30 12.31 15.66
CA CYS A 38 7.45 11.99 14.81
C CYS A 38 8.67 12.87 15.17
N GLY A 39 9.81 12.60 14.55
CA GLY A 39 11.07 13.34 14.80
C GLY A 39 12.28 12.42 14.93
N LYS A 40 13.39 12.98 15.43
CA LYS A 40 14.68 12.27 15.52
C LYS A 40 14.61 11.02 16.43
N GLY A 41 15.62 10.16 16.35
CA GLY A 41 15.89 9.14 17.35
C GLY A 41 16.16 9.77 18.73
N ARG A 42 15.86 9.04 19.81
CA ARG A 42 16.17 9.41 21.21
C ARG A 42 15.61 10.75 21.75
N CYS A 43 14.79 11.49 21.02
CA CYS A 43 14.21 12.74 21.52
C CYS A 43 13.00 12.59 22.48
N GLY A 44 12.67 11.37 22.92
CA GLY A 44 11.60 11.14 23.93
C GLY A 44 10.16 11.09 23.40
N LYS A 45 9.94 10.72 22.13
CA LYS A 45 8.60 10.64 21.49
C LYS A 45 7.59 9.77 22.24
N SER A 46 7.94 8.51 22.48
CA SER A 46 7.10 7.52 23.18
C SER A 46 6.85 7.92 24.64
N TRP A 47 7.81 8.60 25.27
CA TRP A 47 7.62 9.21 26.59
C TRP A 47 6.60 10.35 26.52
N GLN A 48 6.73 11.27 25.56
CA GLN A 48 5.82 12.38 25.34
C GLN A 48 4.38 11.88 25.07
N LEU A 49 4.23 10.81 24.29
CA LEU A 49 2.95 10.14 24.05
C LEU A 49 2.33 9.53 25.31
N ASN A 50 3.13 8.86 26.14
CA ASN A 50 2.67 8.34 27.43
C ASN A 50 2.15 9.47 28.33
N GLN A 51 2.84 10.62 28.38
CA GLN A 51 2.37 11.79 29.13
C GLN A 51 1.09 12.41 28.53
N LEU A 52 1.03 12.60 27.20
CA LEU A 52 -0.15 13.17 26.54
C LEU A 52 -1.39 12.28 26.69
N THR A 53 -1.23 10.97 26.57
CA THR A 53 -2.34 10.02 26.73
C THR A 53 -2.73 9.82 28.20
N GLY A 54 -1.81 10.06 29.14
CA GLY A 54 -1.99 9.69 30.55
C GLY A 54 -1.86 8.17 30.77
N THR A 55 -1.13 7.48 29.89
CA THR A 55 -0.98 6.02 29.89
C THR A 55 0.50 5.61 29.92
N ARG A 56 0.75 4.30 29.98
CA ARG A 56 2.08 3.70 29.73
C ARG A 56 1.99 2.71 28.57
N ALA A 57 1.20 3.06 27.55
CA ALA A 57 0.87 2.18 26.44
C ALA A 57 2.01 2.02 25.44
N PHE A 58 2.82 3.07 25.24
CA PHE A 58 3.94 3.09 24.29
C PHE A 58 5.24 2.66 24.99
N HIS A 59 6.05 1.85 24.30
CA HIS A 59 7.32 1.39 24.85
C HIS A 59 8.35 2.52 24.92
N THR A 60 9.03 2.65 26.05
CA THR A 60 10.17 3.56 26.24
C THR A 60 11.40 2.75 26.62
N SER A 61 12.56 3.11 26.06
CA SER A 61 13.83 2.43 26.33
C SER A 61 15.01 3.38 26.25
N ASP A 62 15.89 3.25 27.24
CA ASP A 62 17.17 3.97 27.36
C ASP A 62 18.29 3.29 26.52
N SER A 63 17.98 2.17 25.86
CA SER A 63 18.87 1.55 24.87
C SER A 63 19.21 2.50 23.73
N VAL A 64 20.32 2.24 23.04
CA VAL A 64 20.66 2.88 21.76
C VAL A 64 19.80 2.35 20.59
N GLU A 65 19.31 1.10 20.67
CA GLU A 65 18.49 0.43 19.64
C GLU A 65 17.04 0.94 19.60
N PRO A 66 16.45 1.24 18.41
CA PRO A 66 15.16 1.94 18.29
C PRO A 66 14.06 1.28 19.12
N ALA A 67 13.47 2.05 20.05
CA ALA A 67 12.39 1.59 20.93
C ALA A 67 11.09 1.32 20.16
N THR A 68 10.78 2.22 19.22
CA THR A 68 9.66 2.13 18.27
C THR A 68 10.23 1.71 16.91
N GLN A 69 9.67 0.68 16.29
CA GLN A 69 10.05 0.18 14.96
C GLN A 69 8.81 0.18 14.06
N GLY A 70 8.85 0.89 12.93
CA GLY A 70 7.65 1.20 12.15
C GLY A 70 6.75 2.23 12.84
N ILE A 71 5.49 1.86 13.09
CA ILE A 71 4.47 2.70 13.72
C ILE A 71 3.71 1.89 14.77
N ASP A 72 3.57 2.45 15.97
CA ASP A 72 2.66 1.94 17.01
C ASP A 72 1.42 2.83 17.12
N ILE A 73 0.26 2.21 17.31
CA ILE A 73 -1.04 2.87 17.43
C ILE A 73 -1.65 2.65 18.82
N LEU A 74 -2.25 3.70 19.38
CA LEU A 74 -3.20 3.62 20.49
C LEU A 74 -4.47 4.37 20.11
N VAL A 75 -5.62 3.69 20.15
CA VAL A 75 -6.93 4.35 19.98
C VAL A 75 -7.51 4.61 21.35
N LEU A 76 -7.86 5.88 21.63
CA LEU A 76 -8.61 6.28 22.80
C LEU A 76 -9.95 6.85 22.35
N HIS A 77 -11.05 6.33 22.89
CA HIS A 77 -12.35 6.97 22.74
C HIS A 77 -12.42 8.20 23.65
N ASP A 78 -13.01 9.29 23.17
CA ASP A 78 -13.16 10.50 23.96
C ASP A 78 -14.13 10.21 25.14
N GLN A 79 -13.90 10.83 26.31
CA GLN A 79 -14.61 10.46 27.55
C GLN A 79 -16.08 10.91 27.57
N GLU A 80 -16.86 10.38 28.52
CA GLU A 80 -18.33 10.48 28.61
C GLU A 80 -18.90 11.85 28.19
N GLY A 81 -19.52 11.87 27.01
CA GLY A 81 -20.09 13.07 26.38
C GLY A 81 -19.43 13.50 25.06
N GLY A 82 -18.22 12.99 24.76
CA GLY A 82 -17.58 13.19 23.46
C GLY A 82 -17.89 12.06 22.47
N ASP A 83 -18.61 12.35 21.39
CA ASP A 83 -18.69 11.47 20.23
C ASP A 83 -17.36 11.56 19.45
N GLY A 84 -16.62 10.44 19.36
CA GLY A 84 -15.40 10.37 18.55
C GLY A 84 -14.34 9.39 19.05
N SER A 85 -13.16 9.45 18.43
CA SER A 85 -11.97 8.71 18.86
C SER A 85 -10.69 9.44 18.46
N THR A 86 -9.76 9.57 19.40
CA THR A 86 -8.43 10.09 19.16
C THR A 86 -7.44 8.93 19.01
N VAL A 87 -6.91 8.78 17.79
CA VAL A 87 -5.85 7.85 17.40
C VAL A 87 -4.50 8.51 17.64
N TRP A 88 -3.62 7.84 18.36
CA TRP A 88 -2.25 8.29 18.66
C TRP A 88 -1.26 7.36 17.96
N LEU A 89 -0.38 7.92 17.11
CA LEU A 89 0.66 7.17 16.41
C LEU A 89 2.05 7.56 16.93
N ASP A 90 2.81 6.59 17.44
CA ASP A 90 4.25 6.72 17.69
C ASP A 90 5.04 6.22 16.47
N VAL A 91 5.94 7.04 15.95
CA VAL A 91 6.68 6.74 14.73
C VAL A 91 8.15 6.44 15.05
N GLU A 92 8.73 5.45 14.40
CA GLU A 92 10.18 5.17 14.44
C GLU A 92 11.00 6.45 14.23
N GLY A 93 11.99 6.68 15.10
CA GLY A 93 12.80 7.90 15.05
C GLY A 93 13.83 7.87 13.92
N VAL A 94 13.75 8.84 13.02
CA VAL A 94 14.75 9.02 11.95
C VAL A 94 16.09 9.51 12.51
N GLN A 95 17.18 9.37 11.75
CA GLN A 95 18.53 9.73 12.20
C GLN A 95 18.94 9.06 13.54
N ASN A 96 18.46 7.84 13.80
CA ASN A 96 18.91 7.08 14.96
C ASN A 96 20.36 6.60 14.74
N ALA A 97 21.27 6.90 15.66
CA ALA A 97 22.71 6.71 15.48
C ALA A 97 23.13 5.27 15.13
N LEU A 98 22.34 4.26 15.52
CA LEU A 98 22.58 2.84 15.21
C LEU A 98 21.46 2.19 14.38
N GLY A 99 20.44 2.94 13.94
CA GLY A 99 19.29 2.40 13.21
C GLY A 99 19.29 2.79 11.74
N LYS A 100 18.83 1.90 10.84
CA LYS A 100 18.53 2.30 9.46
C LYS A 100 17.51 3.44 9.48
N SER A 101 17.80 4.56 8.83
CA SER A 101 16.82 5.64 8.69
C SER A 101 15.70 5.19 7.75
N ARG A 102 14.46 5.13 8.24
CA ARG A 102 13.31 4.56 7.54
C ARG A 102 12.21 5.61 7.33
N PRO A 103 12.39 6.59 6.41
CA PRO A 103 11.47 7.71 6.25
C PRO A 103 10.05 7.28 5.83
N LYS A 104 9.90 6.13 5.15
CA LYS A 104 8.60 5.57 4.71
C LYS A 104 7.55 5.49 5.84
N ALA A 105 7.96 5.14 7.07
CA ALA A 105 7.04 5.13 8.23
C ALA A 105 6.55 6.54 8.63
N GLY A 106 7.42 7.55 8.51
CA GLY A 106 7.06 8.96 8.73
C GLY A 106 6.06 9.47 7.69
N VAL A 107 6.26 9.12 6.41
CA VAL A 107 5.34 9.51 5.32
C VAL A 107 3.95 8.93 5.56
N LEU A 108 3.85 7.61 5.81
CA LEU A 108 2.55 6.96 6.07
C LEU A 108 1.83 7.57 7.27
N ALA A 109 2.53 7.74 8.39
CA ALA A 109 1.94 8.34 9.58
C ALA A 109 1.42 9.75 9.28
N GLN A 110 2.18 10.57 8.54
CA GLN A 110 1.71 11.88 8.15
C GLN A 110 0.47 11.83 7.24
N LEU A 111 0.40 10.95 6.25
CA LEU A 111 -0.80 10.81 5.40
C LEU A 111 -2.07 10.57 6.22
N LEU A 112 -1.96 9.82 7.32
CA LEU A 112 -3.05 9.56 8.25
C LEU A 112 -3.32 10.71 9.24
N SER A 113 -2.37 11.65 9.42
CA SER A 113 -2.44 12.67 10.47
C SER A 113 -3.42 13.80 10.22
N THR A 114 -4.05 14.26 11.31
CA THR A 114 -4.73 15.56 11.42
C THR A 114 -3.88 16.56 12.22
N GLU A 115 -3.10 16.05 13.17
CA GLU A 115 -2.22 16.81 14.05
C GLU A 115 -0.84 16.12 14.05
N ILE A 116 0.22 16.88 13.80
CA ILE A 116 1.61 16.38 13.82
C ILE A 116 2.35 17.03 14.98
N VAL A 117 2.97 16.22 15.82
CA VAL A 117 3.89 16.64 16.88
C VAL A 117 5.30 16.22 16.48
N SER A 118 6.05 17.15 15.90
CA SER A 118 7.45 16.93 15.55
C SER A 118 8.34 17.26 16.75
N VAL A 119 8.92 16.22 17.36
CA VAL A 119 9.74 16.28 18.57
C VAL A 119 11.23 16.41 18.22
N GLY A 120 11.84 17.51 18.63
CA GLY A 120 13.29 17.73 18.65
C GLY A 120 13.87 17.59 20.06
N ALA A 121 15.19 17.53 20.14
CA ALA A 121 15.94 17.54 21.40
C ALA A 121 16.82 18.80 21.49
N SER A 122 16.83 19.44 22.66
CA SER A 122 17.59 20.64 23.06
C SER A 122 17.32 21.94 22.28
N MET A 123 17.15 21.91 20.96
CA MET A 123 16.84 23.09 20.14
C MET A 123 16.14 22.71 18.83
N PHE A 124 15.51 23.70 18.18
CA PHE A 124 14.98 23.57 16.82
C PHE A 124 16.04 24.01 15.80
N ASP A 125 16.82 23.03 15.34
CA ASP A 125 17.94 23.20 14.41
C ASP A 125 17.51 23.09 12.94
N ASP A 126 18.41 23.47 12.03
CA ASP A 126 18.13 23.46 10.59
C ASP A 126 17.96 22.03 10.06
N THR A 127 18.64 21.05 10.67
CA THR A 127 18.39 19.61 10.46
C THR A 127 16.93 19.22 10.71
N SER A 128 16.27 19.82 11.71
CA SER A 128 14.85 19.57 12.00
C SER A 128 13.97 20.15 10.89
N ILE A 129 14.34 21.31 10.34
CA ILE A 129 13.67 21.95 9.19
C ILE A 129 13.86 21.11 7.92
N GLU A 130 15.07 20.66 7.60
CA GLU A 130 15.34 19.78 6.45
C GLU A 130 14.53 18.49 6.51
N MET A 131 14.48 17.85 7.68
CA MET A 131 13.68 16.65 7.94
C MET A 131 12.18 16.90 7.72
N LEU A 132 11.66 18.04 8.15
CA LEU A 132 10.28 18.47 7.89
C LEU A 132 10.05 18.82 6.43
N GLY A 133 11.06 19.36 5.73
CA GLY A 133 11.04 19.64 4.30
C GLY A 133 10.91 18.40 3.45
N VAL A 134 11.73 17.38 3.73
CA VAL A 134 11.64 16.05 3.09
C VAL A 134 10.27 15.44 3.34
N GLN A 135 9.77 15.51 4.57
CA GLN A 135 8.43 15.05 4.94
C GLN A 135 7.32 15.83 4.21
N ALA A 136 7.42 17.15 4.13
CA ALA A 136 6.48 18.01 3.42
C ALA A 136 6.45 17.74 1.91
N ALA A 137 7.61 17.49 1.30
CA ALA A 137 7.74 17.14 -0.12
C ALA A 137 7.16 15.75 -0.40
N LEU A 138 7.49 14.75 0.42
CA LEU A 138 6.92 13.40 0.30
C LEU A 138 5.39 13.42 0.51
N ARG A 139 4.88 14.21 1.47
CA ARG A 139 3.43 14.44 1.63
C ARG A 139 2.80 14.99 0.35
N ARG A 140 3.41 15.99 -0.30
CA ARG A 140 2.89 16.56 -1.56
C ARG A 140 2.88 15.57 -2.71
N ALA A 141 3.95 14.78 -2.85
CA ALA A 141 4.03 13.74 -3.87
C ALA A 141 2.87 12.75 -3.75
N CYS A 142 2.51 12.38 -2.51
CA CYS A 142 1.32 11.57 -2.26
C CYS A 142 0.02 12.34 -2.52
N GLN A 143 -0.11 13.57 -2.04
CA GLN A 143 -1.40 14.22 -1.87
C GLN A 143 -1.92 14.89 -3.14
N GLY A 144 -2.92 14.24 -3.75
CA GLY A 144 -4.00 14.96 -4.41
C GLY A 144 -4.63 16.01 -3.48
N SER A 145 -5.24 17.04 -4.06
CA SER A 145 -5.59 18.31 -3.41
C SER A 145 -6.74 18.27 -2.37
N THR A 146 -7.13 17.10 -1.87
CA THR A 146 -8.40 16.85 -1.16
C THR A 146 -8.28 16.69 0.37
N PHE A 147 -7.06 16.53 0.89
CA PHE A 147 -6.84 16.40 2.33
C PHE A 147 -6.70 17.73 3.05
N ALA A 148 -7.32 17.83 4.23
CA ALA A 148 -6.99 18.88 5.18
C ALA A 148 -5.48 18.85 5.52
N ARG A 149 -4.86 20.02 5.56
CA ARG A 149 -3.45 20.15 5.94
C ARG A 149 -3.32 20.00 7.45
N PRO A 150 -2.50 19.06 7.95
CA PRO A 150 -2.47 18.77 9.36
C PRO A 150 -1.72 19.87 10.08
N ARG A 151 -2.12 20.13 11.32
CA ARG A 151 -1.52 21.19 12.12
C ARG A 151 -0.20 20.72 12.69
N LEU A 152 0.88 21.43 12.35
CA LEU A 152 2.24 21.09 12.75
C LEU A 152 2.62 21.80 14.05
N HIS A 153 2.74 21.01 15.12
CA HIS A 153 3.25 21.43 16.41
C HIS A 153 4.70 20.98 16.58
N HIS A 154 5.53 21.85 17.12
CA HIS A 154 6.91 21.55 17.46
C HIS A 154 7.09 21.45 18.96
N VAL A 155 7.65 20.32 19.40
CA VAL A 155 8.03 20.10 20.80
C VAL A 155 9.54 19.99 20.85
N VAL A 156 10.19 20.85 21.64
CA VAL A 156 11.62 20.78 21.89
C VAL A 156 11.82 20.24 23.30
N ASN A 157 12.10 18.94 23.41
CA ASN A 157 12.40 18.30 24.69
C ASN A 157 13.80 18.67 25.17
N LEU A 158 14.00 18.72 26.50
CA LEU A 158 15.29 19.07 27.12
C LEU A 158 15.82 20.44 26.66
N CYS A 159 14.91 21.40 26.45
CA CYS A 159 15.25 22.73 25.98
C CYS A 159 15.98 23.53 27.06
N ASN A 160 17.20 23.97 26.76
CA ASN A 160 18.02 24.81 27.64
C ASN A 160 17.90 26.31 27.32
N LEU A 161 17.13 26.68 26.29
CA LEU A 161 16.99 28.06 25.83
C LEU A 161 15.85 28.77 26.58
N LYS A 162 16.22 29.65 27.52
CA LYS A 162 15.26 30.53 28.21
C LYS A 162 14.63 31.50 27.19
N GLY A 163 13.30 31.62 27.23
CA GLY A 163 12.58 32.53 26.35
C GLY A 163 12.45 32.05 24.89
N PHE A 164 12.51 30.74 24.63
CA PHE A 164 12.21 30.18 23.31
C PHE A 164 10.70 30.30 23.01
N LYS A 165 10.32 31.28 22.19
CA LYS A 165 8.91 31.63 21.94
C LYS A 165 8.42 31.23 20.54
N GLN A 166 7.10 31.23 20.35
CA GLN A 166 6.46 30.92 19.07
C GLN A 166 6.81 31.89 17.94
N GLU A 167 7.19 33.15 18.22
CA GLU A 167 7.67 34.06 17.17
C GLU A 167 8.97 33.56 16.53
N GLU A 168 9.81 32.83 17.27
CA GLU A 168 11.10 32.33 16.76
C GLU A 168 10.91 31.19 15.75
N LEU A 169 9.92 30.32 15.97
CA LEU A 169 9.50 29.32 14.98
C LEU A 169 8.94 30.00 13.72
N LYS A 170 8.07 31.02 13.88
CA LYS A 170 7.54 31.79 12.75
C LYS A 170 8.64 32.51 11.98
N ARG A 171 9.67 33.01 12.68
CA ARG A 171 10.83 33.67 12.08
C ARG A 171 11.67 32.70 11.25
N LYS A 172 12.00 31.52 11.78
CA LYS A 172 12.72 30.48 11.03
C LYS A 172 11.92 29.95 9.84
N LEU A 173 10.67 29.55 10.04
CA LEU A 173 9.80 29.06 8.95
C LEU A 173 9.39 30.16 7.95
N GLY A 174 9.62 31.44 8.27
CA GLY A 174 9.36 32.57 7.39
C GLY A 174 10.55 32.99 6.50
N GLU A 175 11.70 32.31 6.59
CA GLU A 175 12.82 32.56 5.67
C GLU A 175 12.48 32.05 4.26
N ASP A 176 12.68 32.88 3.23
CA ASP A 176 12.39 32.51 1.82
C ASP A 176 13.42 31.50 1.27
N ARG A 177 13.20 30.23 1.61
CA ARG A 177 13.86 29.05 1.04
C ARG A 177 12.78 28.07 0.63
N ASP A 178 13.00 27.31 -0.44
CA ASP A 178 11.98 26.40 -0.98
C ASP A 178 11.55 25.33 0.04
N VAL A 179 12.44 24.91 0.95
CA VAL A 179 12.13 24.01 2.07
C VAL A 179 11.11 24.62 3.06
N HIS A 180 11.21 25.91 3.36
CA HIS A 180 10.24 26.56 4.26
C HIS A 180 8.88 26.74 3.59
N ARG A 181 8.88 27.11 2.30
CA ARG A 181 7.67 27.14 1.47
C ARG A 181 7.04 25.74 1.38
N ALA A 182 7.87 24.70 1.23
CA ALA A 182 7.44 23.30 1.26
C ALA A 182 6.66 22.97 2.55
N ILE A 183 7.22 23.32 3.71
CA ILE A 183 6.58 23.12 5.03
C ILE A 183 5.27 23.93 5.14
N LEU A 184 5.29 25.21 4.78
CA LEU A 184 4.14 26.12 4.98
C LEU A 184 2.93 25.84 4.06
N GLU A 185 3.13 25.33 2.85
CA GLU A 185 1.99 24.95 2.00
C GLU A 185 1.53 23.50 2.29
N SER A 186 2.37 22.63 2.88
CA SER A 186 1.98 21.26 3.28
C SER A 186 1.27 21.16 4.64
N PHE A 187 1.52 22.11 5.56
CA PHE A 187 1.05 22.04 6.94
C PHE A 187 0.34 23.32 7.38
N GLU A 188 -0.59 23.19 8.33
CA GLU A 188 -1.12 24.35 9.04
C GLU A 188 -0.23 24.72 10.24
N PRO A 189 -0.06 26.02 10.54
CA PRO A 189 0.78 26.45 11.67
C PRO A 189 0.14 26.07 13.02
N GLY A 190 0.80 25.18 13.75
CA GLY A 190 0.44 24.81 15.12
C GLY A 190 1.22 25.62 16.18
N SER A 191 1.49 24.95 17.30
CA SER A 191 2.15 25.52 18.49
C SER A 191 3.65 25.18 18.52
N LEU A 192 4.44 26.06 19.13
CA LEU A 192 5.79 25.74 19.59
C LEU A 192 5.78 25.57 21.10
N ILE A 193 6.30 24.45 21.60
CA ILE A 193 6.40 24.16 23.04
C ILE A 193 7.83 23.69 23.35
N ALA A 194 8.57 24.51 24.09
CA ALA A 194 9.83 24.12 24.69
C ALA A 194 9.54 23.44 26.04
N ILE A 195 9.89 22.16 26.17
CA ILE A 195 9.83 21.45 27.46
C ILE A 195 11.22 21.58 28.10
N PRO A 196 11.33 22.23 29.27
CA PRO A 196 12.62 22.50 29.90
C PRO A 196 13.33 21.21 30.30
N TYR A 197 14.66 21.30 30.47
CA TYR A 197 15.42 20.23 31.10
C TYR A 197 14.93 19.98 32.54
N LEU A 198 14.83 18.71 32.94
CA LEU A 198 14.38 18.31 34.27
C LEU A 198 15.39 18.76 35.35
N THR A 199 15.14 19.91 35.97
CA THR A 199 15.76 20.33 37.24
C THR A 199 14.74 20.23 38.37
N GLU A 200 15.20 20.21 39.62
CA GLU A 200 14.31 20.26 40.79
C GLU A 200 13.33 21.44 40.66
N GLY A 201 12.04 21.19 40.92
CA GLY A 201 10.95 22.16 40.77
C GLY A 201 10.24 22.22 39.41
N THR A 202 10.81 21.68 38.33
CA THR A 202 10.23 21.81 36.96
C THR A 202 9.00 20.94 36.67
N SER A 203 8.68 19.94 37.52
CA SER A 203 7.64 18.96 37.25
C SER A 203 6.25 19.58 36.98
N ALA A 204 5.86 20.59 37.76
CA ALA A 204 4.56 21.25 37.60
C ALA A 204 4.48 22.14 36.35
N GLU A 205 5.60 22.74 35.94
CA GLU A 205 5.70 23.49 34.69
C GLU A 205 5.57 22.54 33.48
N ILE A 206 6.28 21.41 33.53
CA ILE A 206 6.22 20.37 32.49
C ILE A 206 4.80 19.80 32.39
N GLU A 207 4.16 19.45 33.52
CA GLU A 207 2.78 18.96 33.54
C GLU A 207 1.78 19.99 32.97
N SER A 208 1.96 21.28 33.28
CA SER A 208 1.18 22.37 32.70
C SER A 208 1.37 22.52 31.19
N LEU A 209 2.62 22.45 30.69
CA LEU A 209 2.95 22.50 29.27
C LEU A 209 2.38 21.29 28.50
N ILE A 210 2.45 20.09 29.09
CA ILE A 210 1.89 18.86 28.51
C ILE A 210 0.36 18.91 28.51
N THR A 211 -0.26 19.40 29.58
CA THR A 211 -1.72 19.61 29.64
C THR A 211 -2.17 20.61 28.58
N ARG A 212 -1.44 21.71 28.39
CA ARG A 212 -1.69 22.68 27.33
C ARG A 212 -1.52 22.07 25.93
N LEU A 213 -0.46 21.29 25.69
CA LEU A 213 -0.27 20.59 24.42
C LEU A 213 -1.43 19.63 24.14
N LYS A 214 -1.82 18.82 25.13
CA LYS A 214 -2.96 17.89 25.02
C LYS A 214 -4.25 18.62 24.66
N ALA A 215 -4.57 19.72 25.33
CA ALA A 215 -5.76 20.52 25.04
C ALA A 215 -5.73 21.12 23.62
N VAL A 216 -4.56 21.56 23.13
CA VAL A 216 -4.40 22.06 21.75
C VAL A 216 -4.62 20.92 20.74
N LEU A 217 -4.00 19.75 20.94
CA LEU A 217 -4.13 18.61 20.03
C LEU A 217 -5.56 18.07 20.00
N LEU A 218 -6.23 17.97 21.15
CA LEU A 218 -7.63 17.51 21.24
C LEU A 218 -8.65 18.54 20.74
N SER A 219 -8.28 19.81 20.60
CA SER A 219 -9.11 20.81 19.90
C SER A 219 -8.91 20.83 18.38
N GLY A 220 -8.05 19.94 17.86
CA GLY A 220 -7.84 19.73 16.43
C GLY A 220 -9.09 19.21 15.69
N CYS A 221 -9.19 19.53 14.40
CA CYS A 221 -10.26 19.03 13.55
C CYS A 221 -10.18 17.50 13.37
N PRO A 222 -11.32 16.80 13.22
CA PRO A 222 -11.33 15.41 12.77
C PRO A 222 -10.68 15.21 11.40
N ALA A 223 -10.33 13.97 11.10
CA ALA A 223 -9.84 13.55 9.80
C ALA A 223 -10.97 13.69 8.78
N GLN A 224 -10.71 14.42 7.70
CA GLN A 224 -11.70 14.69 6.67
C GLN A 224 -11.06 14.80 5.28
N ILE A 225 -11.79 14.34 4.27
CA ILE A 225 -11.49 14.54 2.85
C ILE A 225 -12.64 15.35 2.28
N ASP A 226 -12.34 16.48 1.65
CA ASP A 226 -13.33 17.42 1.10
C ASP A 226 -14.41 17.89 2.11
N GLY A 227 -14.26 17.63 3.41
CA GLY A 227 -15.26 17.92 4.45
C GLY A 227 -16.09 16.72 4.94
N PHE A 228 -15.98 15.56 4.28
CA PHE A 228 -16.51 14.30 4.79
C PHE A 228 -15.63 13.79 5.94
N GLN A 229 -16.22 13.53 7.12
CA GLN A 229 -15.49 13.01 8.29
C GLN A 229 -15.20 11.51 8.15
N LEU A 230 -13.92 11.15 8.21
CA LEU A 230 -13.47 9.77 8.08
C LEU A 230 -13.75 8.95 9.34
N SER A 231 -14.24 7.71 9.14
CA SER A 231 -14.35 6.69 10.17
C SER A 231 -13.03 5.94 10.37
N GLY A 232 -12.95 5.12 11.44
CA GLY A 232 -11.79 4.25 11.67
C GLY A 232 -11.53 3.28 10.52
N ALA A 233 -12.60 2.75 9.92
CA ALA A 233 -12.53 1.89 8.74
C ALA A 233 -12.00 2.64 7.50
N ASP A 234 -12.36 3.91 7.30
CA ASP A 234 -11.79 4.73 6.22
C ASP A 234 -10.29 4.95 6.43
N MET A 235 -9.88 5.34 7.64
CA MET A 235 -8.47 5.51 8.00
C MET A 235 -7.66 4.20 7.85
N ALA A 236 -8.24 3.05 8.19
CA ALA A 236 -7.61 1.75 8.04
C ALA A 236 -7.39 1.35 6.57
N GLN A 237 -8.25 1.80 5.65
CA GLN A 237 -8.09 1.59 4.21
C GLN A 237 -7.05 2.53 3.60
N ILE A 238 -7.01 3.81 4.02
CA ILE A 238 -5.92 4.74 3.66
C ILE A 238 -4.57 4.18 4.11
N ALA A 239 -4.51 3.61 5.32
CA ALA A 239 -3.29 3.02 5.86
C ALA A 239 -2.81 1.80 5.04
N LEU A 240 -3.73 0.90 4.66
CA LEU A 240 -3.43 -0.27 3.84
C LEU A 240 -2.87 0.14 2.48
N ALA A 241 -3.58 0.99 1.75
CA ALA A 241 -3.15 1.46 0.44
C ALA A 241 -1.84 2.23 0.47
N GLY A 242 -1.66 3.13 1.44
CA GLY A 242 -0.42 3.85 1.62
C GLY A 242 0.77 2.91 1.84
N ILE A 243 0.57 1.76 2.49
CA ILE A 243 1.60 0.71 2.62
C ILE A 243 1.83 -0.03 1.31
N GLU A 244 0.77 -0.43 0.59
CA GLU A 244 0.89 -1.12 -0.70
C GLU A 244 1.65 -0.27 -1.72
N GLN A 245 1.37 1.03 -1.75
CA GLN A 245 2.11 1.96 -2.57
C GLN A 245 3.54 2.14 -2.07
N LEU A 246 3.76 2.42 -0.79
CA LEU A 246 5.13 2.51 -0.21
C LEU A 246 5.98 1.23 -0.42
N LYS A 247 5.36 0.06 -0.67
CA LYS A 247 6.04 -1.18 -1.10
C LYS A 247 6.41 -1.15 -2.59
N ALA A 248 5.46 -0.76 -3.47
CA ALA A 248 5.68 -0.64 -4.91
C ALA A 248 6.57 0.55 -5.32
N MET A 249 6.74 1.49 -4.40
CA MET A 249 7.28 2.84 -4.61
C MET A 249 8.78 2.91 -4.92
N ASP A 250 9.09 3.47 -6.10
CA ASP A 250 9.99 4.64 -6.23
C ASP A 250 9.20 5.99 -6.25
N GLU A 251 7.91 6.02 -6.63
CA GLU A 251 6.98 7.16 -6.43
C GLU A 251 5.61 6.74 -5.83
N ILE A 252 4.92 7.62 -5.07
CA ILE A 252 3.63 7.35 -4.39
C ILE A 252 2.51 8.08 -5.12
N ASP A 253 1.44 7.36 -5.49
CA ASP A 253 0.22 7.96 -6.03
C ASP A 253 -1.03 7.41 -5.30
N VAL A 254 -1.39 8.02 -4.16
CA VAL A 254 -2.58 7.62 -3.38
C VAL A 254 -3.91 8.06 -4.02
N SER A 255 -3.90 8.68 -5.20
CA SER A 255 -5.11 9.21 -5.85
C SER A 255 -6.16 8.14 -6.11
N ASP A 256 -5.77 6.97 -6.63
CA ASP A 256 -6.68 5.82 -6.87
C ASP A 256 -7.37 5.35 -5.58
N THR A 257 -6.66 5.35 -4.46
CA THR A 257 -7.26 4.95 -3.17
C THR A 257 -8.24 6.00 -2.69
N PHE A 258 -7.88 7.28 -2.77
CA PHE A 258 -8.80 8.35 -2.41
C PHE A 258 -10.01 8.38 -3.33
N HIS A 259 -9.84 8.08 -4.62
CA HIS A 259 -10.94 7.85 -5.55
C HIS A 259 -11.83 6.70 -5.08
N SER A 260 -11.27 5.55 -4.68
CA SER A 260 -12.05 4.41 -4.15
C SER A 260 -12.80 4.74 -2.85
N ILE A 261 -12.22 5.56 -1.97
CA ILE A 261 -12.86 5.99 -0.71
C ILE A 261 -13.97 7.00 -0.99
N LEU A 262 -13.72 8.01 -1.84
CA LEU A 262 -14.73 8.98 -2.25
C LEU A 262 -15.88 8.29 -3.01
N LEU A 263 -15.59 7.31 -3.87
CA LEU A 263 -16.60 6.44 -4.48
C LEU A 263 -17.44 5.74 -3.42
N ARG A 264 -16.83 5.07 -2.42
CA ARG A 264 -17.57 4.40 -1.33
C ARG A 264 -18.41 5.37 -0.48
N VAL A 265 -17.91 6.58 -0.23
CA VAL A 265 -18.65 7.63 0.48
C VAL A 265 -19.86 8.07 -0.34
N CYS A 266 -19.67 8.36 -1.62
CA CYS A 266 -20.77 8.63 -2.55
C CYS A 266 -21.76 7.45 -2.60
N GLU A 267 -21.31 6.21 -2.73
CA GLU A 267 -22.16 5.01 -2.74
C GLU A 267 -22.98 4.87 -1.45
N THR A 268 -22.39 5.21 -0.31
CA THR A 268 -23.10 5.23 0.99
C THR A 268 -24.21 6.28 0.97
N HIS A 269 -23.93 7.49 0.49
CA HIS A 269 -24.96 8.53 0.33
C HIS A 269 -25.99 8.20 -0.75
N ALA A 270 -25.62 7.42 -1.78
CA ALA A 270 -26.54 6.91 -2.80
C ALA A 270 -27.51 5.85 -2.22
N GLN A 271 -27.05 4.99 -1.32
CA GLN A 271 -27.90 4.08 -0.56
C GLN A 271 -28.85 4.84 0.39
N GLU A 272 -28.39 5.92 1.01
CA GLU A 272 -29.27 6.79 1.81
C GLU A 272 -30.31 7.51 0.95
N ALA A 273 -29.93 8.02 -0.21
CA ALA A 273 -30.84 8.63 -1.18
C ALA A 273 -31.88 7.61 -1.70
N THR A 274 -31.49 6.35 -1.87
CA THR A 274 -32.42 5.26 -2.22
C THR A 274 -33.51 5.09 -1.15
N LYS A 275 -33.18 5.22 0.14
CA LYS A 275 -34.20 5.20 1.21
C LYS A 275 -35.16 6.39 1.14
N VAL A 276 -34.70 7.57 0.69
CA VAL A 276 -35.57 8.74 0.45
C VAL A 276 -36.51 8.47 -0.73
N TYR A 277 -36.03 7.82 -1.78
CA TYR A 277 -36.86 7.36 -2.89
C TYR A 277 -37.92 6.35 -2.43
N ASP A 278 -37.52 5.30 -1.68
CA ASP A 278 -38.45 4.30 -1.14
C ASP A 278 -39.56 4.92 -0.27
N GLN A 279 -39.22 5.91 0.56
CA GLN A 279 -40.19 6.68 1.35
C GLN A 279 -41.14 7.53 0.48
N THR A 280 -40.61 8.13 -0.59
CA THR A 280 -41.40 8.92 -1.55
C THR A 280 -42.39 8.04 -2.31
N VAL A 281 -41.94 6.87 -2.78
CA VAL A 281 -42.81 5.88 -3.45
C VAL A 281 -43.83 5.29 -2.47
N ALA A 282 -43.43 4.93 -1.24
CA ALA A 282 -44.35 4.39 -0.25
C ALA A 282 -45.47 5.39 0.14
N THR A 283 -45.17 6.69 0.18
CA THR A 283 -46.22 7.71 0.40
C THR A 283 -47.14 7.88 -0.80
N ALA A 284 -46.66 7.63 -2.03
CA ALA A 284 -47.51 7.56 -3.23
C ALA A 284 -48.37 6.27 -3.30
N GLU A 285 -47.84 5.10 -2.92
CA GLU A 285 -48.61 3.83 -2.82
C GLU A 285 -49.71 3.90 -1.75
N SER A 286 -49.54 4.71 -0.70
CA SER A 286 -50.52 4.91 0.37
C SER A 286 -51.81 5.62 -0.09
N LEU A 287 -51.77 6.34 -1.24
CA LEU A 287 -52.95 7.02 -1.77
C LEU A 287 -53.94 6.00 -2.35
N THR A 288 -55.11 5.90 -1.72
CA THR A 288 -56.16 4.90 -1.95
C THR A 288 -56.83 4.94 -3.34
N ARG A 289 -56.31 5.75 -4.27
CA ARG A 289 -56.75 5.84 -5.68
C ARG A 289 -55.63 5.41 -6.62
N PHE A 290 -55.25 4.13 -6.49
CA PHE A 290 -54.13 3.49 -7.19
C PHE A 290 -54.11 3.67 -8.72
N HIS A 291 -55.25 3.90 -9.38
CA HIS A 291 -55.30 4.18 -10.83
C HIS A 291 -55.14 5.66 -11.17
N GLU A 292 -55.56 6.60 -10.31
CA GLU A 292 -55.52 8.03 -10.61
C GLU A 292 -54.12 8.63 -10.36
N SER A 293 -53.29 8.02 -9.50
CA SER A 293 -51.96 8.55 -9.18
C SER A 293 -50.85 8.11 -10.15
N ILE A 294 -50.99 6.95 -10.83
CA ILE A 294 -49.92 6.40 -11.68
C ILE A 294 -49.65 7.28 -12.91
N ASP A 295 -50.68 7.77 -13.57
CA ASP A 295 -50.56 8.70 -14.72
C ASP A 295 -50.07 10.11 -14.30
N HIS A 296 -49.92 10.35 -12.99
CA HIS A 296 -49.38 11.58 -12.40
C HIS A 296 -48.00 11.38 -11.77
N LEU A 297 -47.50 10.13 -11.70
CA LEU A 297 -46.11 9.85 -11.33
C LEU A 297 -45.22 10.08 -12.55
N ASP A 298 -44.72 11.32 -12.67
CA ASP A 298 -43.56 11.61 -13.51
C ASP A 298 -42.32 10.88 -12.96
N GLU A 299 -41.55 10.26 -13.86
CA GLU A 299 -40.30 9.58 -13.49
C GLU A 299 -39.32 10.60 -12.90
N GLU A 300 -39.12 11.75 -13.56
CA GLU A 300 -38.17 12.77 -13.10
C GLU A 300 -38.60 13.35 -11.74
N GLY A 301 -39.87 13.72 -11.58
CA GLY A 301 -40.44 14.19 -10.33
C GLY A 301 -40.32 13.20 -9.16
N SER A 302 -40.36 11.88 -9.43
CA SER A 302 -40.19 10.82 -8.43
C SER A 302 -38.73 10.59 -8.04
N LEU A 303 -37.80 10.77 -8.99
CA LEU A 303 -36.36 10.63 -8.80
C LEU A 303 -35.73 11.83 -8.08
N GLN A 304 -36.23 13.04 -8.36
CA GLN A 304 -35.59 14.29 -7.99
C GLN A 304 -35.37 14.49 -6.47
N PRO A 305 -36.27 14.08 -5.55
CA PRO A 305 -36.03 14.21 -4.10
C PRO A 305 -34.82 13.39 -3.64
N ALA A 306 -34.62 12.19 -4.19
CA ALA A 306 -33.48 11.34 -3.87
C ALA A 306 -32.18 11.88 -4.48
N LEU A 307 -32.21 12.30 -5.75
CA LEU A 307 -31.05 12.94 -6.40
C LEU A 307 -30.65 14.24 -5.68
N ALA A 308 -31.60 15.09 -5.28
CA ALA A 308 -31.32 16.29 -4.50
C ALA A 308 -30.76 15.99 -3.09
N ALA A 309 -31.22 14.91 -2.44
CA ALA A 309 -30.66 14.46 -1.16
C ALA A 309 -29.21 13.95 -1.31
N PHE A 310 -28.91 13.25 -2.41
CA PHE A 310 -27.55 12.84 -2.77
C PHE A 310 -26.66 14.05 -3.08
N ASP A 311 -27.10 14.94 -3.99
CA ASP A 311 -26.36 16.12 -4.43
C ASP A 311 -26.06 17.06 -3.24
N SER A 312 -27.02 17.26 -2.34
CA SER A 312 -26.84 18.03 -1.10
C SER A 312 -25.77 17.44 -0.17
N LYS A 313 -25.74 16.11 0.00
CA LYS A 313 -24.74 15.42 0.82
C LYS A 313 -23.36 15.31 0.16
N THR A 314 -23.28 15.36 -1.16
CA THR A 314 -22.02 15.18 -1.93
C THR A 314 -21.50 16.46 -2.57
N CYS A 315 -22.14 17.61 -2.35
CA CYS A 315 -21.80 18.92 -2.93
C CYS A 315 -20.36 19.41 -2.69
N HIS A 316 -19.66 18.80 -1.73
CA HIS A 316 -18.27 19.11 -1.39
C HIS A 316 -17.25 18.18 -2.08
N ILE A 317 -17.68 16.99 -2.52
CA ILE A 317 -16.83 15.99 -3.18
C ILE A 317 -16.62 16.38 -4.65
N SER A 318 -15.41 16.14 -5.16
CA SER A 318 -15.04 16.35 -6.57
C SER A 318 -16.10 15.88 -7.57
N GLU A 319 -16.52 16.78 -8.46
CA GLU A 319 -17.61 16.58 -9.41
C GLU A 319 -17.44 15.31 -10.26
N ALA A 320 -16.22 14.95 -10.66
CA ALA A 320 -15.96 13.75 -11.47
C ALA A 320 -16.34 12.43 -10.75
N VAL A 321 -16.10 12.36 -9.43
CA VAL A 321 -16.48 11.21 -8.60
C VAL A 321 -17.99 11.20 -8.39
N THR A 322 -18.53 12.36 -8.01
CA THR A 322 -19.94 12.56 -7.74
C THR A 322 -20.81 12.25 -8.96
N GLN A 323 -20.45 12.73 -10.17
CA GLN A 323 -21.16 12.45 -11.42
C GLN A 323 -21.23 10.94 -11.71
N THR A 324 -20.14 10.20 -11.52
CA THR A 324 -20.08 8.76 -11.77
C THR A 324 -21.08 7.99 -10.91
N VAL A 325 -21.08 8.25 -9.60
CA VAL A 325 -22.02 7.58 -8.67
C VAL A 325 -23.45 8.08 -8.87
N ARG A 326 -23.64 9.38 -9.19
CA ARG A 326 -24.95 9.98 -9.49
C ARG A 326 -25.61 9.35 -10.72
N MET A 327 -24.84 9.03 -11.76
CA MET A 327 -25.35 8.31 -12.93
C MET A 327 -25.82 6.90 -12.56
N ASN A 328 -25.02 6.15 -11.80
CA ASN A 328 -25.38 4.82 -11.33
C ASN A 328 -26.62 4.83 -10.43
N LEU A 329 -26.71 5.80 -9.50
CA LEU A 329 -27.88 6.03 -8.65
C LEU A 329 -29.12 6.30 -9.51
N ARG A 330 -29.04 7.26 -10.45
CA ARG A 330 -30.15 7.61 -11.34
C ARG A 330 -30.64 6.40 -12.14
N GLN A 331 -29.73 5.59 -12.68
CA GLN A 331 -30.09 4.37 -13.41
C GLN A 331 -30.76 3.31 -12.50
N SER A 332 -30.25 3.12 -11.29
CA SER A 332 -30.81 2.20 -10.29
C SER A 332 -32.24 2.62 -9.89
N LEU A 333 -32.43 3.91 -9.57
CA LEU A 333 -33.72 4.45 -9.18
C LEU A 333 -34.74 4.42 -10.35
N ALA A 334 -34.31 4.74 -11.58
CA ALA A 334 -35.16 4.61 -12.77
C ALA A 334 -35.60 3.15 -13.00
N SER A 335 -34.69 2.18 -12.82
CA SER A 335 -35.05 0.76 -12.86
C SER A 335 -36.05 0.38 -11.76
N ALA A 336 -35.90 0.90 -10.53
CA ALA A 336 -36.85 0.67 -9.45
C ALA A 336 -38.23 1.30 -9.77
N PHE A 337 -38.26 2.49 -10.37
CA PHE A 337 -39.49 3.16 -10.82
C PHE A 337 -40.26 2.32 -11.85
N GLN A 338 -39.56 1.83 -12.88
CA GLN A 338 -40.18 0.98 -13.90
C GLN A 338 -40.69 -0.36 -13.33
N GLN A 339 -40.02 -0.93 -12.31
CA GLN A 339 -40.51 -2.11 -11.60
C GLN A 339 -41.78 -1.82 -10.78
N THR A 340 -41.83 -0.70 -10.06
CA THR A 340 -43.04 -0.26 -9.33
C THR A 340 -44.19 -0.01 -10.30
N LYS A 341 -43.94 0.66 -11.43
CA LYS A 341 -44.93 0.90 -12.48
C LYS A 341 -45.49 -0.41 -13.04
N ALA A 342 -44.64 -1.34 -13.46
CA ALA A 342 -45.05 -2.64 -13.99
C ALA A 342 -45.81 -3.49 -12.95
N ARG A 343 -45.40 -3.48 -11.68
CA ARG A 343 -46.15 -4.11 -10.57
C ARG A 343 -47.54 -3.50 -10.44
N ASN A 344 -47.65 -2.19 -10.52
CA ASN A 344 -48.91 -1.49 -10.35
C ASN A 344 -49.84 -1.68 -11.56
N GLU A 345 -49.33 -1.72 -12.78
CA GLU A 345 -50.06 -2.13 -14.00
C GLU A 345 -50.56 -3.59 -13.89
N SER A 346 -49.73 -4.51 -13.38
CA SER A 346 -50.14 -5.90 -13.13
C SER A 346 -51.22 -6.03 -12.05
N LEU A 347 -51.15 -5.21 -10.99
CA LEU A 347 -52.18 -5.13 -9.95
C LEU A 347 -53.48 -4.52 -10.49
N ALA A 348 -53.38 -3.50 -11.36
CA ALA A 348 -54.50 -2.88 -12.04
C ALA A 348 -55.24 -3.90 -12.93
N GLN A 349 -54.52 -4.58 -13.82
CA GLN A 349 -55.06 -5.64 -14.67
C GLN A 349 -55.68 -6.78 -13.83
N SER A 350 -55.04 -7.18 -12.73
CA SER A 350 -55.57 -8.18 -11.80
C SER A 350 -56.83 -7.70 -11.08
N GLY A 351 -56.93 -6.41 -10.75
CA GLY A 351 -58.12 -5.77 -10.20
C GLY A 351 -59.27 -5.75 -11.19
N THR A 352 -59.02 -5.35 -12.43
CA THR A 352 -60.00 -5.39 -13.52
C THR A 352 -60.45 -6.82 -13.80
N LEU A 353 -59.53 -7.79 -13.85
CA LEU A 353 -59.85 -9.19 -14.05
C LEU A 353 -60.66 -9.77 -12.89
N ARG A 354 -60.34 -9.44 -11.63
CA ARG A 354 -61.16 -9.82 -10.47
C ARG A 354 -62.54 -9.17 -10.51
N ALA A 355 -62.66 -7.91 -10.91
CA ALA A 355 -63.95 -7.24 -11.06
C ALA A 355 -64.78 -7.86 -12.21
N GLN A 356 -64.14 -8.23 -13.33
CA GLN A 356 -64.79 -8.93 -14.43
C GLN A 356 -65.19 -10.36 -14.05
N LEU A 357 -64.32 -11.13 -13.38
CA LEU A 357 -64.62 -12.47 -12.91
C LEU A 357 -65.73 -12.44 -11.86
N HIS A 358 -65.65 -11.56 -10.87
CA HIS A 358 -66.71 -11.38 -9.88
C HIS A 358 -68.03 -10.93 -10.53
N GLY A 359 -67.98 -10.03 -11.51
CA GLY A 359 -69.14 -9.64 -12.31
C GLY A 359 -69.71 -10.79 -13.15
N GLN A 360 -68.86 -11.63 -13.76
CA GLN A 360 -69.27 -12.83 -14.49
C GLN A 360 -69.80 -13.92 -13.54
N GLU A 361 -69.26 -14.03 -12.34
CA GLU A 361 -69.65 -14.99 -11.32
C GLU A 361 -71.00 -14.59 -10.71
N LEU A 362 -71.20 -13.31 -10.38
CA LEU A 362 -72.51 -12.73 -10.06
C LEU A 362 -73.50 -12.90 -11.22
N LEU A 363 -73.10 -12.65 -12.48
CA LEU A 363 -73.97 -12.89 -13.65
C LEU A 363 -74.27 -14.37 -13.86
N ARG A 364 -73.33 -15.28 -13.60
CA ARG A 364 -73.53 -16.73 -13.72
C ARG A 364 -74.44 -17.21 -12.61
N GLU A 365 -74.21 -16.80 -11.37
CA GLU A 365 -75.04 -17.07 -10.21
C GLU A 365 -76.46 -16.53 -10.44
N TYR A 366 -76.61 -15.31 -10.97
CA TYR A 366 -77.90 -14.72 -11.35
C TYR A 366 -78.55 -15.47 -12.54
N SER A 367 -77.77 -15.94 -13.51
CA SER A 367 -78.25 -16.73 -14.66
C SER A 367 -78.64 -18.16 -14.26
N GLU A 368 -77.94 -18.76 -13.31
CA GLU A 368 -78.28 -20.06 -12.71
C GLU A 368 -79.50 -19.91 -11.80
N LYS A 369 -79.60 -18.84 -11.00
CA LYS A 369 -80.82 -18.47 -10.27
C LYS A 369 -82.00 -18.23 -11.22
N LEU A 370 -81.78 -17.61 -12.39
CA LEU A 370 -82.80 -17.45 -13.43
C LEU A 370 -83.20 -18.78 -14.07
N ARG A 371 -82.25 -19.62 -14.52
CA ARG A 371 -82.55 -20.94 -15.09
C ARG A 371 -83.25 -21.87 -14.10
N ARG A 372 -82.86 -21.83 -12.82
CA ARG A 372 -83.56 -22.53 -11.71
C ARG A 372 -84.96 -21.96 -11.46
N ARG A 373 -85.22 -20.68 -11.80
CA ARG A 373 -86.55 -20.04 -11.78
C ARG A 373 -87.37 -20.22 -13.07
N SER A 374 -86.78 -20.66 -14.18
CA SER A 374 -87.44 -20.80 -15.48
C SER A 374 -87.26 -22.18 -16.11
N GLY A 375 -87.73 -23.21 -15.41
CA GLY A 375 -88.02 -24.51 -16.01
C GLY A 375 -89.29 -24.48 -16.87
N PRO A 376 -89.35 -25.22 -17.98
CA PRO A 376 -90.60 -25.43 -18.71
C PRO A 376 -91.49 -26.42 -17.94
N LEU A 377 -92.61 -25.89 -17.40
CA LEU A 377 -93.72 -26.61 -16.76
C LEU A 377 -93.48 -27.27 -15.39
N SER A 378 -94.32 -26.84 -14.44
CA SER A 378 -94.73 -27.49 -13.18
C SER A 378 -93.81 -27.43 -11.94
N VAL A 379 -94.46 -27.14 -10.81
CA VAL A 379 -94.05 -27.26 -9.39
C VAL A 379 -93.10 -26.20 -8.81
N ASN A 380 -93.74 -25.16 -8.28
CA ASN A 380 -93.45 -24.35 -7.08
C ASN A 380 -92.25 -24.71 -6.15
N CYS A 381 -91.55 -23.63 -5.76
CA CYS A 381 -90.93 -23.35 -4.44
C CYS A 381 -89.60 -24.05 -3.98
N GLU A 382 -88.50 -23.31 -4.23
CA GLU A 382 -87.47 -22.83 -3.26
C GLU A 382 -86.53 -23.76 -2.43
N GLY A 383 -85.21 -23.46 -2.48
CA GLY A 383 -84.14 -23.84 -1.51
C GLY A 383 -83.07 -24.87 -1.98
N HIS A 384 -82.05 -25.23 -1.20
CA HIS A 384 -80.96 -24.43 -0.56
C HIS A 384 -79.75 -25.35 -0.18
N VAL A 385 -78.52 -25.16 -0.71
CA VAL A 385 -77.28 -25.85 -0.24
C VAL A 385 -75.96 -25.05 -0.44
N ASP A 386 -75.97 -23.74 -0.22
CA ASP A 386 -74.99 -23.18 0.74
C ASP A 386 -75.58 -23.16 2.16
N GLY A 387 -76.87 -23.56 2.27
CA GLY A 387 -77.57 -23.89 3.51
C GLY A 387 -76.74 -24.82 4.38
N ALA A 388 -76.79 -26.14 4.18
CA ALA A 388 -76.26 -27.19 5.05
C ALA A 388 -75.20 -26.88 6.15
N VAL A 389 -74.15 -26.08 5.95
CA VAL A 389 -73.22 -25.65 7.03
C VAL A 389 -73.67 -24.37 7.75
N GLU A 390 -74.08 -23.33 7.03
CA GLU A 390 -74.73 -22.15 7.61
C GLU A 390 -76.09 -22.50 8.23
N GLU A 391 -76.81 -23.46 7.67
CA GLU A 391 -78.11 -23.99 8.09
C GLU A 391 -77.97 -24.97 9.26
N LEU A 392 -76.86 -25.72 9.40
CA LEU A 392 -76.54 -26.42 10.66
C LEU A 392 -76.23 -25.42 11.77
N MET A 393 -75.47 -24.37 11.47
CA MET A 393 -75.15 -23.29 12.41
C MET A 393 -76.39 -22.47 12.79
N VAL A 394 -77.25 -22.13 11.84
CA VAL A 394 -78.48 -21.35 12.04
C VAL A 394 -79.56 -22.21 12.70
N ASN A 395 -79.82 -23.45 12.27
CA ASN A 395 -80.72 -24.35 13.02
C ASN A 395 -80.21 -24.62 14.44
N PHE A 396 -78.89 -24.65 14.66
CA PHE A 396 -78.31 -24.76 15.99
C PHE A 396 -78.65 -23.52 16.82
N TRP A 397 -78.36 -22.31 16.33
CA TRP A 397 -78.64 -21.07 17.05
C TRP A 397 -80.14 -20.77 17.22
N GLU A 398 -80.99 -21.11 16.25
CA GLU A 398 -82.45 -20.97 16.34
C GLU A 398 -83.05 -21.96 17.34
N LYS A 399 -82.69 -23.25 17.30
CA LYS A 399 -83.16 -24.23 18.31
C LYS A 399 -82.62 -23.93 19.71
N VAL A 400 -81.44 -23.31 19.82
CA VAL A 400 -80.90 -22.80 21.07
C VAL A 400 -81.66 -21.56 21.57
N ALA A 401 -82.17 -20.71 20.67
CA ALA A 401 -82.98 -19.55 21.02
C ALA A 401 -84.44 -19.89 21.38
N GLU A 402 -85.03 -20.92 20.74
CA GLU A 402 -86.42 -21.33 20.97
C GLU A 402 -86.59 -22.30 22.16
N SER A 403 -85.59 -23.13 22.48
CA SER A 403 -85.72 -24.11 23.56
C SER A 403 -85.43 -23.53 24.95
N THR A 404 -86.49 -23.34 25.72
CA THR A 404 -86.43 -22.96 27.14
C THR A 404 -86.18 -24.15 28.10
N ARG A 405 -85.91 -25.36 27.58
CA ARG A 405 -85.81 -26.58 28.39
C ARG A 405 -84.39 -27.18 28.34
N PRO A 406 -83.64 -27.20 29.47
CA PRO A 406 -82.23 -27.59 29.49
C PRO A 406 -81.89 -28.95 28.85
N ALA A 407 -82.77 -29.94 28.97
CA ALA A 407 -82.56 -31.29 28.44
C ALA A 407 -82.51 -31.37 26.90
N GLU A 408 -83.07 -30.39 26.20
CA GLU A 408 -83.14 -30.35 24.74
C GLU A 408 -81.90 -29.66 24.15
N LEU A 409 -81.49 -28.53 24.76
CA LEU A 409 -80.18 -27.89 24.52
C LEU A 409 -79.01 -28.88 24.69
N GLN A 410 -79.08 -29.74 25.70
CA GLN A 410 -78.06 -30.76 25.95
C GLN A 410 -77.97 -31.82 24.83
N ARG A 411 -79.10 -32.23 24.22
CA ARG A 411 -79.09 -33.11 23.04
C ARG A 411 -78.50 -32.44 21.81
N ILE A 412 -78.86 -31.18 21.57
CA ILE A 412 -78.39 -30.40 20.42
C ILE A 412 -76.86 -30.24 20.50
N GLY A 413 -76.32 -29.88 21.68
CA GLY A 413 -74.88 -29.81 21.90
C GLY A 413 -74.16 -31.14 21.68
N GLN A 414 -74.77 -32.27 22.09
CA GLN A 414 -74.19 -33.59 21.90
C GLN A 414 -74.13 -34.00 20.42
N GLN A 415 -75.17 -33.71 19.62
CA GLN A 415 -75.18 -34.01 18.17
C GLN A 415 -74.13 -33.21 17.39
N VAL A 416 -73.90 -31.93 17.74
CA VAL A 416 -72.85 -31.11 17.12
C VAL A 416 -71.46 -31.60 17.53
N SER A 417 -71.28 -31.99 18.79
CA SER A 417 -70.04 -32.60 19.27
C SER A 417 -69.69 -33.86 18.48
N GLU A 418 -70.64 -34.78 18.32
CA GLU A 418 -70.45 -36.04 17.56
C GLU A 418 -70.14 -35.80 16.07
N GLY A 419 -70.76 -34.79 15.44
CA GLY A 419 -70.45 -34.39 14.06
C GLY A 419 -69.06 -33.78 13.87
N MET A 420 -68.66 -32.87 14.78
CA MET A 420 -67.32 -32.28 14.82
C MET A 420 -66.24 -33.35 15.01
N ASP A 421 -66.47 -34.30 15.92
CA ASP A 421 -65.55 -35.39 16.22
C ASP A 421 -65.32 -36.32 15.01
N HIS A 422 -66.38 -36.55 14.22
CA HIS A 422 -66.30 -37.37 13.01
C HIS A 422 -65.51 -36.68 11.87
N LEU A 423 -65.65 -35.36 11.71
CA LEU A 423 -64.86 -34.56 10.77
C LEU A 423 -63.39 -34.48 11.21
N PHE A 424 -63.15 -34.29 12.51
CA PHE A 424 -61.80 -34.21 13.06
C PHE A 424 -61.02 -35.53 12.92
N ARG A 425 -61.68 -36.68 13.15
CA ARG A 425 -61.07 -38.01 12.93
C ARG A 425 -60.76 -38.29 11.45
N ALA A 426 -61.59 -37.80 10.52
CA ALA A 426 -61.31 -37.92 9.08
C ALA A 426 -60.06 -37.10 8.70
N TRP A 427 -59.99 -35.85 9.15
CA TRP A 427 -58.83 -34.97 8.95
C TRP A 427 -57.53 -35.51 9.58
N GLN A 428 -57.61 -36.09 10.79
CA GLN A 428 -56.45 -36.74 11.42
C GLN A 428 -55.95 -37.94 10.60
N LYS A 429 -56.84 -38.73 10.01
CA LYS A 429 -56.47 -39.90 9.19
C LYS A 429 -55.72 -39.48 7.93
N GLU A 430 -56.23 -38.48 7.22
CA GLU A 430 -55.65 -37.98 5.96
C GLU A 430 -54.24 -37.39 6.16
N ASN A 431 -54.03 -36.64 7.24
CA ASN A 431 -52.70 -36.13 7.59
C ASN A 431 -51.69 -37.24 7.94
N LYS A 432 -52.14 -38.31 8.60
CA LYS A 432 -51.28 -39.45 8.98
C LYS A 432 -50.84 -40.28 7.77
N GLU A 433 -51.70 -40.43 6.76
CA GLU A 433 -51.36 -41.06 5.49
C GLU A 433 -50.39 -40.19 4.64
N LYS A 434 -50.51 -38.86 4.75
CA LYS A 434 -49.56 -37.90 4.14
C LYS A 434 -48.17 -37.98 4.79
N GLU A 435 -48.11 -38.01 6.13
CA GLU A 435 -46.88 -38.15 6.92
C GLU A 435 -46.08 -39.41 6.54
N GLN A 436 -46.75 -40.55 6.36
CA GLN A 436 -46.11 -41.80 5.91
C GLN A 436 -45.55 -41.71 4.49
N ARG A 437 -46.23 -41.03 3.56
CA ARG A 437 -45.73 -40.83 2.19
C ARG A 437 -44.49 -39.95 2.15
N GLU A 438 -44.46 -38.88 2.96
CA GLU A 438 -43.31 -37.98 3.04
C GLU A 438 -42.07 -38.67 3.67
N GLN A 439 -42.25 -39.55 4.67
CA GLN A 439 -41.16 -40.38 5.20
C GLN A 439 -40.54 -41.32 4.15
N VAL A 440 -41.36 -42.00 3.33
CA VAL A 440 -40.87 -42.91 2.29
C VAL A 440 -40.09 -42.15 1.20
N LEU A 441 -40.54 -40.94 0.83
CA LEU A 441 -39.84 -40.08 -0.12
C LEU A 441 -38.47 -39.62 0.43
N LEU A 442 -38.41 -39.20 1.70
CA LEU A 442 -37.16 -38.81 2.36
C LEU A 442 -36.12 -39.96 2.40
N GLN A 443 -36.56 -41.19 2.70
CA GLN A 443 -35.68 -42.37 2.67
C GLN A 443 -35.17 -42.69 1.25
N GLY A 444 -36.01 -42.55 0.23
CA GLY A 444 -35.61 -42.72 -1.18
C GLY A 444 -34.59 -41.67 -1.64
N TRP A 445 -34.77 -40.41 -1.25
CA TRP A 445 -33.85 -39.31 -1.58
C TRP A 445 -32.49 -39.49 -0.90
N ALA A 446 -32.48 -39.81 0.40
CA ALA A 446 -31.25 -40.07 1.15
C ALA A 446 -30.43 -41.24 0.56
N ARG A 447 -31.10 -42.31 0.12
CA ARG A 447 -30.44 -43.45 -0.55
C ARG A 447 -29.81 -43.05 -1.87
N THR A 448 -30.55 -42.33 -2.70
CA THR A 448 -30.10 -41.86 -4.03
C THR A 448 -28.89 -40.93 -3.92
N ALA A 449 -28.87 -40.03 -2.93
CA ALA A 449 -27.73 -39.14 -2.67
C ALA A 449 -26.47 -39.92 -2.27
N VAL A 450 -26.59 -40.93 -1.40
CA VAL A 450 -25.46 -41.78 -0.98
C VAL A 450 -24.91 -42.60 -2.14
N GLU A 451 -25.76 -43.17 -2.98
CA GLU A 451 -25.33 -43.96 -4.15
C GLU A 451 -24.58 -43.09 -5.18
N ARG A 452 -25.02 -41.84 -5.42
CA ARG A 452 -24.32 -40.88 -6.31
C ARG A 452 -23.00 -40.35 -5.74
N LEU A 453 -22.92 -40.18 -4.42
CA LEU A 453 -21.65 -39.80 -3.76
C LEU A 453 -20.60 -40.92 -3.86
N GLN A 454 -21.01 -42.18 -3.97
CA GLN A 454 -20.10 -43.32 -4.15
C GLN A 454 -19.57 -43.46 -5.59
N THR A 455 -20.27 -42.93 -6.60
CA THR A 455 -19.84 -42.96 -8.01
C THR A 455 -18.91 -41.82 -8.41
N GLY A 456 -18.66 -40.84 -7.52
CA GLY A 456 -17.68 -39.76 -7.74
C GLY A 456 -17.99 -38.83 -8.91
N SER A 457 -19.25 -38.75 -9.33
CA SER A 457 -19.66 -38.20 -10.64
C SER A 457 -20.11 -36.74 -10.63
N GLU A 458 -20.17 -36.06 -9.47
CA GLU A 458 -20.72 -34.70 -9.36
C GLU A 458 -19.83 -33.77 -8.50
N SER A 459 -20.00 -32.45 -8.70
CA SER A 459 -19.09 -31.40 -8.21
C SER A 459 -19.33 -30.97 -6.76
N MET A 460 -18.35 -30.27 -6.16
CA MET A 460 -18.39 -29.85 -4.75
C MET A 460 -19.63 -29.02 -4.39
N THR A 461 -20.13 -28.19 -5.31
CA THR A 461 -21.37 -27.42 -5.17
C THR A 461 -22.59 -28.29 -4.90
N TYR A 462 -22.69 -29.48 -5.52
CA TYR A 462 -23.80 -30.41 -5.28
C TYR A 462 -23.81 -30.95 -3.83
N ILE A 463 -22.63 -31.07 -3.22
CA ILE A 463 -22.49 -31.50 -1.82
C ILE A 463 -22.97 -30.40 -0.86
N ASP A 464 -22.72 -29.14 -1.18
CA ASP A 464 -23.17 -28.01 -0.36
C ASP A 464 -24.68 -27.72 -0.56
N ASP A 465 -25.22 -27.88 -1.77
CA ASP A 465 -26.67 -27.85 -2.04
C ASP A 465 -27.42 -28.96 -1.27
N LEU A 466 -26.88 -30.19 -1.28
CA LEU A 466 -27.40 -31.30 -0.47
C LEU A 466 -27.33 -30.99 1.04
N SER A 467 -26.26 -30.35 1.49
CA SER A 467 -26.08 -29.94 2.88
C SER A 467 -27.13 -28.91 3.29
N ALA A 468 -27.39 -27.90 2.45
CA ALA A 468 -28.42 -26.88 2.69
C ALA A 468 -29.84 -27.46 2.67
N LEU A 469 -30.12 -28.39 1.75
CA LEU A 469 -31.42 -29.06 1.64
C LEU A 469 -31.72 -29.94 2.87
N LEU A 470 -30.71 -30.67 3.36
CA LEU A 470 -30.82 -31.45 4.61
C LEU A 470 -31.10 -30.54 5.81
N ASP A 471 -30.38 -29.42 5.91
CA ASP A 471 -30.54 -28.47 7.02
C ASP A 471 -31.94 -27.83 7.03
N ALA A 472 -32.45 -27.45 5.85
CA ALA A 472 -33.81 -26.93 5.69
C ALA A 472 -34.88 -27.97 6.08
N LYS A 473 -34.71 -29.25 5.71
CA LYS A 473 -35.64 -30.32 6.06
C LYS A 473 -35.58 -30.72 7.53
N LEU A 474 -34.40 -30.73 8.14
CA LEU A 474 -34.24 -30.93 9.59
C LEU A 474 -34.95 -29.84 10.40
N ARG A 475 -34.83 -28.56 9.99
CA ARG A 475 -35.57 -27.45 10.60
C ARG A 475 -37.09 -27.63 10.45
N GLN A 476 -37.56 -28.05 9.28
CA GLN A 476 -38.99 -28.32 9.05
C GLN A 476 -39.53 -29.45 9.95
N CYS A 477 -38.76 -30.53 10.16
CA CYS A 477 -39.13 -31.60 11.08
C CYS A 477 -39.11 -31.14 12.55
N LEU A 478 -38.11 -30.37 12.98
CA LEU A 478 -38.03 -29.87 14.36
C LEU A 478 -39.23 -28.97 14.73
N LEU A 479 -39.62 -28.06 13.84
CA LEU A 479 -40.82 -27.22 14.01
C LEU A 479 -42.13 -28.02 14.12
N PHE A 480 -42.17 -29.25 13.59
CA PHE A 480 -43.33 -30.12 13.70
C PHE A 480 -43.38 -30.85 15.06
N PHE A 481 -42.23 -31.19 15.65
CA PHE A 481 -42.17 -31.95 16.90
C PHE A 481 -42.41 -31.12 18.17
N ASP A 482 -42.07 -29.82 18.17
CA ASP A 482 -42.30 -28.91 19.31
C ASP A 482 -43.80 -28.71 19.65
N ASN A 483 -44.72 -29.12 18.77
CA ASN A 483 -46.16 -29.04 18.99
C ASN A 483 -46.79 -30.32 19.60
N SER A 484 -45.99 -31.30 20.05
CA SER A 484 -46.50 -32.55 20.64
C SER A 484 -46.03 -32.77 22.09
N ALA A 485 -46.95 -33.19 22.96
CA ALA A 485 -46.74 -33.27 24.42
C ALA A 485 -45.78 -34.39 24.90
N GLU A 486 -45.07 -35.08 24.00
CA GLU A 486 -44.09 -36.15 24.30
C GLU A 486 -42.63 -35.72 24.00
N GLY A 487 -42.30 -34.45 24.29
CA GLY A 487 -41.07 -33.80 23.81
C GLY A 487 -39.75 -34.52 24.12
N ASN A 488 -39.51 -34.94 25.36
CA ASN A 488 -38.15 -35.34 25.81
C ASN A 488 -37.62 -36.64 25.19
N ALA A 489 -38.47 -37.66 25.00
CA ALA A 489 -38.04 -38.93 24.41
C ALA A 489 -37.74 -38.77 22.91
N ARG A 490 -38.55 -37.96 22.20
CA ARG A 490 -38.42 -37.74 20.75
C ARG A 490 -37.27 -36.79 20.42
N GLN A 491 -37.03 -35.73 21.21
CA GLN A 491 -35.85 -34.86 21.05
C GLN A 491 -34.53 -35.64 21.19
N THR A 492 -34.45 -36.60 22.12
CA THR A 492 -33.27 -37.47 22.25
C THR A 492 -33.02 -38.26 20.96
N LEU A 493 -34.05 -38.94 20.43
CA LEU A 493 -33.94 -39.74 19.20
C LEU A 493 -33.55 -38.89 17.97
N VAL A 494 -34.11 -37.68 17.85
CA VAL A 494 -33.80 -36.75 16.75
C VAL A 494 -32.37 -36.22 16.86
N SER A 495 -31.86 -35.95 18.06
CA SER A 495 -30.46 -35.51 18.23
C SER A 495 -29.43 -36.62 17.96
N GLU A 496 -29.75 -37.87 18.29
CA GLU A 496 -28.90 -39.03 17.94
C GLU A 496 -28.82 -39.27 16.43
N GLU A 497 -29.96 -39.25 15.71
CA GLU A 497 -29.95 -39.41 14.24
C GLU A 497 -29.31 -38.21 13.54
N ARG A 498 -29.46 -36.99 14.07
CA ARG A 498 -28.72 -35.82 13.59
C ARG A 498 -27.22 -36.03 13.68
N GLN A 499 -26.69 -36.47 14.83
CA GLN A 499 -25.26 -36.76 14.98
C GLN A 499 -24.76 -37.87 14.03
N LYS A 500 -25.58 -38.90 13.76
CA LYS A 500 -25.22 -39.97 12.80
C LYS A 500 -25.15 -39.43 11.36
N LEU A 501 -26.08 -38.57 10.97
CA LEU A 501 -26.09 -37.93 9.65
C LEU A 501 -24.93 -36.95 9.47
N GLU A 502 -24.68 -36.07 10.45
CA GLU A 502 -23.55 -35.13 10.45
C GLU A 502 -22.21 -35.88 10.32
N ARG A 503 -22.01 -36.97 11.08
CA ARG A 503 -20.79 -37.78 11.01
C ARG A 503 -20.59 -38.44 9.63
N ARG A 504 -21.67 -38.99 9.04
CA ARG A 504 -21.62 -39.58 7.68
C ARG A 504 -21.34 -38.54 6.59
N LEU A 505 -21.90 -37.34 6.71
CA LEU A 505 -21.63 -36.24 5.79
C LEU A 505 -20.16 -35.77 5.89
N GLN A 506 -19.61 -35.68 7.09
CA GLN A 506 -18.21 -35.32 7.35
C GLN A 506 -17.24 -36.35 6.72
N GLU A 507 -17.53 -37.65 6.88
CA GLU A 507 -16.77 -38.72 6.23
C GLU A 507 -16.84 -38.66 4.70
N ALA A 508 -18.01 -38.38 4.13
CA ALA A 508 -18.18 -38.24 2.68
C ALA A 508 -17.40 -37.04 2.14
N LYS A 509 -17.49 -35.87 2.79
CA LYS A 509 -16.70 -34.67 2.44
C LYS A 509 -15.19 -34.95 2.48
N SER A 510 -14.70 -35.65 3.50
CA SER A 510 -13.27 -36.02 3.62
C SER A 510 -12.79 -36.94 2.47
N ARG A 511 -13.57 -37.96 2.10
CA ARG A 511 -13.25 -38.86 0.98
C ARG A 511 -13.27 -38.15 -0.37
N ALA A 512 -14.26 -37.30 -0.60
CA ALA A 512 -14.36 -36.49 -1.82
C ALA A 512 -13.17 -35.51 -1.96
N LEU A 513 -12.79 -34.82 -0.89
CA LEU A 513 -11.65 -33.91 -0.86
C LEU A 513 -10.33 -34.65 -1.18
N THR A 514 -10.14 -35.83 -0.59
CA THR A 514 -8.95 -36.68 -0.81
C THR A 514 -8.86 -37.16 -2.27
N ALA A 515 -9.98 -37.62 -2.84
CA ALA A 515 -10.03 -38.04 -4.24
C ALA A 515 -9.78 -36.88 -5.21
N ASN A 516 -10.31 -35.69 -4.92
CA ASN A 516 -10.10 -34.50 -5.74
C ASN A 516 -8.63 -34.05 -5.70
N HIS A 517 -7.97 -34.08 -4.53
CA HIS A 517 -6.54 -33.78 -4.41
C HIS A 517 -5.67 -34.72 -5.28
N ALA A 518 -5.95 -36.03 -5.25
CA ALA A 518 -5.20 -37.00 -6.06
C ALA A 518 -5.36 -36.77 -7.57
N LEU A 519 -6.57 -36.42 -8.03
CA LEU A 519 -6.84 -36.07 -9.43
C LEU A 519 -6.13 -34.79 -9.86
N HIS A 520 -6.13 -33.75 -9.02
CA HIS A 520 -5.40 -32.50 -9.29
C HIS A 520 -3.89 -32.72 -9.36
N GLU A 521 -3.31 -33.51 -8.46
CA GLU A 521 -1.86 -33.79 -8.44
C GLU A 521 -1.41 -34.57 -9.69
N GLN A 522 -2.19 -35.56 -10.12
CA GLN A 522 -1.95 -36.32 -11.35
C GLN A 522 -2.00 -35.41 -12.58
N GLY A 523 -3.05 -34.59 -12.71
CA GLY A 523 -3.21 -33.66 -13.83
C GLY A 523 -2.08 -32.63 -13.92
N HIS A 524 -1.63 -32.10 -12.78
CA HIS A 524 -0.53 -31.14 -12.73
C HIS A 524 0.81 -31.74 -13.23
N LYS A 525 1.10 -33.01 -12.89
CA LYS A 525 2.31 -33.71 -13.36
C LYS A 525 2.30 -33.95 -14.88
N ASP A 526 1.18 -34.40 -15.44
CA ASP A 526 1.04 -34.62 -16.89
C ASP A 526 1.18 -33.32 -17.69
N LEU A 527 0.65 -32.21 -17.16
CA LEU A 527 0.72 -30.89 -17.79
C LEU A 527 2.13 -30.27 -17.70
N GLN A 528 2.83 -30.41 -16.58
CA GLN A 528 4.24 -30.01 -16.46
C GLN A 528 5.15 -30.74 -17.45
N HIS A 529 4.85 -32.01 -17.78
CA HIS A 529 5.61 -32.75 -18.78
C HIS A 529 5.39 -32.17 -20.19
N LYS A 530 4.13 -31.93 -20.58
CA LYS A 530 3.78 -31.33 -21.88
C LYS A 530 4.24 -29.88 -22.05
N ALA A 531 4.28 -29.09 -20.98
CA ALA A 531 4.84 -27.74 -21.03
C ALA A 531 6.34 -27.76 -21.38
N LYS A 532 7.10 -28.76 -20.88
CA LYS A 532 8.51 -28.96 -21.25
C LYS A 532 8.67 -29.36 -22.73
N ASP A 533 7.78 -30.21 -23.25
CA ASP A 533 7.78 -30.61 -24.66
C ASP A 533 7.45 -29.43 -25.59
N LEU A 534 6.43 -28.62 -25.27
CA LEU A 534 6.10 -27.40 -26.00
C LEU A 534 7.28 -26.40 -26.01
N LYS A 535 7.92 -26.17 -24.84
CA LYS A 535 9.10 -25.30 -24.73
C LYS A 535 10.30 -25.81 -25.56
N LYS A 536 10.40 -27.12 -25.78
CA LYS A 536 11.41 -27.75 -26.66
C LYS A 536 11.08 -27.56 -28.15
N VAL A 537 9.83 -27.80 -28.55
CA VAL A 537 9.37 -27.65 -29.95
C VAL A 537 9.50 -26.20 -30.42
N TYR A 538 9.09 -25.23 -29.59
CA TYR A 538 9.18 -23.81 -29.96
C TYR A 538 10.62 -23.30 -30.04
N ARG A 539 11.52 -23.72 -29.14
CA ARG A 539 12.96 -23.41 -29.27
C ARG A 539 13.54 -23.88 -30.62
N GLN A 540 13.10 -25.02 -31.15
CA GLN A 540 13.55 -25.53 -32.44
C GLN A 540 12.98 -24.74 -33.63
N ARG A 541 11.74 -24.22 -33.55
CA ARG A 541 11.17 -23.34 -34.58
C ARG A 541 11.83 -21.95 -34.59
N LEU A 542 12.08 -21.38 -33.41
CA LEU A 542 12.58 -20.01 -33.26
C LEU A 542 14.05 -19.86 -33.68
N GLN A 543 14.84 -20.94 -33.70
CA GLN A 543 16.22 -20.96 -34.22
C GLN A 543 16.34 -20.70 -35.74
N GLY A 544 15.23 -20.57 -36.47
CA GLY A 544 15.21 -20.31 -37.92
C GLY A 544 14.60 -18.97 -38.34
N LEU A 545 14.33 -18.04 -37.41
CA LEU A 545 13.67 -16.76 -37.73
C LEU A 545 14.65 -15.61 -37.99
N ASP A 546 14.25 -14.72 -38.90
CA ASP A 546 14.89 -13.44 -39.22
C ASP A 546 14.36 -12.35 -38.27
N PHE A 547 15.22 -11.89 -37.36
CA PHE A 547 14.86 -10.99 -36.26
C PHE A 547 14.45 -9.58 -36.72
N THR A 548 14.74 -9.19 -37.96
CA THR A 548 14.44 -7.84 -38.48
C THR A 548 12.94 -7.55 -38.66
N LYS A 549 12.06 -8.55 -38.48
CA LYS A 549 10.61 -8.46 -38.76
C LYS A 549 9.72 -8.55 -37.51
N LEU A 550 10.30 -8.49 -36.31
CA LEU A 550 9.62 -8.89 -35.06
C LEU A 550 8.54 -7.94 -34.51
N THR A 551 8.44 -6.69 -34.98
CA THR A 551 7.51 -5.70 -34.40
C THR A 551 6.02 -6.02 -34.60
N GLY A 552 5.66 -6.77 -35.65
CA GLY A 552 4.29 -7.26 -35.88
C GLY A 552 3.99 -8.67 -35.33
N PHE A 553 4.99 -9.35 -34.75
CA PHE A 553 4.95 -10.80 -34.52
C PHE A 553 4.35 -11.19 -33.16
N ARG A 554 4.31 -10.26 -32.20
CA ARG A 554 4.01 -10.53 -30.77
C ARG A 554 2.60 -11.04 -30.47
N SER A 555 1.57 -10.54 -31.16
CA SER A 555 0.18 -10.90 -30.85
C SER A 555 -0.22 -12.23 -31.48
N GLN A 556 0.00 -12.41 -32.78
CA GLN A 556 -0.52 -13.56 -33.54
C GLN A 556 0.05 -14.90 -33.08
N GLU A 557 1.34 -15.02 -32.78
CA GLU A 557 1.88 -16.28 -32.25
C GLU A 557 1.49 -16.51 -30.78
N LYS A 558 1.41 -15.46 -29.95
CA LYS A 558 0.93 -15.59 -28.57
C LYS A 558 -0.52 -16.07 -28.53
N GLU A 559 -1.39 -15.50 -29.37
CA GLU A 559 -2.77 -15.96 -29.55
C GLU A 559 -2.81 -17.38 -30.10
N SER A 560 -2.03 -17.73 -31.14
CA SER A 560 -1.98 -19.10 -31.67
C SER A 560 -1.56 -20.15 -30.62
N VAL A 561 -0.61 -19.83 -29.73
CA VAL A 561 -0.19 -20.73 -28.65
C VAL A 561 -1.28 -20.87 -27.57
N LEU A 562 -1.96 -19.77 -27.24
CA LEU A 562 -3.09 -19.78 -26.30
C LEU A 562 -4.30 -20.51 -26.88
N GLU A 563 -4.57 -20.39 -28.19
CA GLU A 563 -5.63 -21.15 -28.87
C GLU A 563 -5.34 -22.65 -28.93
N ASP A 564 -4.10 -23.06 -29.21
CA ASP A 564 -3.70 -24.47 -29.18
C ASP A 564 -3.82 -25.04 -27.76
N PHE A 565 -3.47 -24.24 -26.73
CA PHE A 565 -3.68 -24.60 -25.33
C PHE A 565 -5.16 -24.70 -24.95
N ASP A 566 -5.99 -23.71 -25.32
CA ASP A 566 -7.41 -23.68 -25.02
C ASP A 566 -8.17 -24.81 -25.76
N ARG A 567 -7.81 -25.10 -27.02
CA ARG A 567 -8.30 -26.28 -27.78
C ARG A 567 -7.94 -27.61 -27.11
N TYR A 568 -6.80 -27.71 -26.45
CA TYR A 568 -6.42 -28.89 -25.67
C TYR A 568 -7.13 -28.96 -24.31
N ALA A 569 -7.22 -27.84 -23.59
CA ALA A 569 -7.73 -27.77 -22.22
C ALA A 569 -9.24 -28.05 -22.12
N THR A 570 -10.02 -27.56 -23.10
CA THR A 570 -11.48 -27.76 -23.20
C THR A 570 -11.91 -29.23 -23.28
N GLY A 571 -11.01 -30.15 -23.66
CA GLY A 571 -11.34 -31.57 -23.81
C GLY A 571 -11.25 -32.43 -22.54
N ARG A 572 -10.58 -31.99 -21.46
CA ARG A 572 -10.20 -32.91 -20.34
C ARG A 572 -10.14 -32.34 -18.92
N CYS A 573 -10.27 -31.02 -18.68
CA CYS A 573 -9.98 -30.44 -17.35
C CYS A 573 -11.12 -29.57 -16.78
N GLN A 574 -11.21 -29.46 -15.45
CA GLN A 574 -12.18 -28.56 -14.80
C GLN A 574 -11.79 -27.08 -15.00
N ARG A 575 -12.78 -26.21 -15.28
CA ARG A 575 -12.58 -24.80 -15.68
C ARG A 575 -11.64 -23.99 -14.76
N THR A 576 -11.70 -24.20 -13.45
CA THR A 576 -10.85 -23.49 -12.47
C THR A 576 -9.37 -23.83 -12.62
N SER A 577 -9.02 -25.10 -12.86
CA SER A 577 -7.62 -25.51 -13.09
C SER A 577 -7.03 -24.90 -14.37
N ILE A 578 -7.85 -24.80 -15.44
CA ILE A 578 -7.43 -24.27 -16.74
C ILE A 578 -7.01 -22.79 -16.62
N ARG A 579 -7.73 -22.01 -15.80
CA ARG A 579 -7.45 -20.58 -15.62
C ARG A 579 -6.05 -20.32 -15.05
N SER A 580 -5.71 -20.93 -13.91
CA SER A 580 -4.40 -20.73 -13.27
C SER A 580 -3.24 -21.26 -14.11
N LEU A 581 -3.47 -22.29 -14.93
CA LEU A 581 -2.48 -22.80 -15.89
C LEU A 581 -2.31 -21.88 -17.10
N ARG A 582 -3.39 -21.23 -17.57
CA ARG A 582 -3.35 -20.23 -18.64
C ARG A 582 -2.63 -18.97 -18.17
N GLU A 583 -2.88 -18.54 -16.94
CA GLU A 583 -2.17 -17.44 -16.26
C GLU A 583 -0.66 -17.75 -16.16
N TRP A 584 -0.27 -18.92 -15.64
CA TRP A 584 1.13 -19.37 -15.61
C TRP A 584 1.79 -19.50 -16.99
N LEU A 585 1.05 -19.99 -18.00
CA LEU A 585 1.57 -20.11 -19.36
C LEU A 585 1.78 -18.74 -20.01
N VAL A 586 0.92 -17.77 -19.72
CA VAL A 586 1.09 -16.38 -20.17
C VAL A 586 2.36 -15.78 -19.55
N GLU A 587 2.56 -15.91 -18.24
CA GLU A 587 3.78 -15.46 -17.55
C GLU A 587 5.04 -16.10 -18.17
N ALA A 588 5.05 -17.42 -18.33
CA ALA A 588 6.20 -18.15 -18.88
C ALA A 588 6.47 -17.84 -20.36
N LEU A 589 5.47 -17.41 -21.13
CA LEU A 589 5.64 -16.92 -22.51
C LEU A 589 6.17 -15.49 -22.51
N ASP A 590 5.66 -14.62 -21.64
CA ASP A 590 6.10 -13.23 -21.54
C ASP A 590 7.55 -13.12 -21.05
N GLU A 591 8.01 -13.99 -20.16
CA GLU A 591 9.45 -14.15 -19.84
C GLU A 591 10.30 -14.45 -21.09
N ILE A 592 9.88 -15.45 -21.90
CA ILE A 592 10.63 -15.88 -23.10
C ILE A 592 10.62 -14.77 -24.17
N PHE A 593 9.50 -14.10 -24.38
CA PHE A 593 9.40 -12.98 -25.32
C PHE A 593 10.11 -11.72 -24.83
N ALA A 594 10.27 -11.53 -23.52
CA ALA A 594 11.11 -10.47 -22.94
C ALA A 594 12.60 -10.77 -23.17
N GLU A 595 13.07 -11.98 -22.82
CA GLU A 595 14.45 -12.41 -23.11
C GLU A 595 14.80 -12.21 -24.59
N MET A 596 13.98 -12.76 -25.50
CA MET A 596 14.27 -12.68 -26.94
C MET A 596 14.22 -11.26 -27.52
N TYR A 597 13.26 -10.44 -27.11
CA TYR A 597 13.16 -9.05 -27.57
C TYR A 597 14.36 -8.23 -27.11
N ASN A 598 14.79 -8.42 -25.85
CA ASN A 598 15.93 -7.73 -25.28
C ASN A 598 17.26 -8.10 -25.95
N TRP A 599 17.46 -9.38 -26.28
CA TRP A 599 18.62 -9.83 -27.07
C TRP A 599 18.67 -9.13 -28.44
N GLY A 600 17.59 -9.20 -29.23
CA GLY A 600 17.54 -8.58 -30.55
C GLY A 600 17.68 -7.05 -30.52
N LEU A 601 17.10 -6.38 -29.51
CA LEU A 601 17.26 -4.94 -29.32
C LEU A 601 18.73 -4.58 -29.02
N CYS A 602 19.41 -5.37 -28.17
CA CYS A 602 20.81 -5.14 -27.84
C CYS A 602 21.74 -5.35 -29.05
N GLU A 603 21.51 -6.38 -29.86
CA GLU A 603 22.28 -6.60 -31.10
C GLU A 603 22.14 -5.43 -32.08
N VAL A 604 20.92 -4.97 -32.36
CA VAL A 604 20.67 -3.81 -33.24
C VAL A 604 21.33 -2.53 -32.70
N GLN A 605 21.31 -2.30 -31.38
CA GLN A 605 21.99 -1.15 -30.79
C GLN A 605 23.52 -1.29 -30.80
N MET A 606 24.07 -2.50 -30.67
CA MET A 606 25.51 -2.76 -30.85
C MET A 606 25.95 -2.52 -32.30
N GLU A 607 25.21 -3.01 -33.29
CA GLU A 607 25.49 -2.74 -34.72
C GLU A 607 25.43 -1.24 -35.02
N ARG A 608 24.39 -0.55 -34.54
CA ARG A 608 24.25 0.90 -34.70
C ARG A 608 25.40 1.66 -34.03
N CYS A 609 25.76 1.30 -32.80
CA CYS A 609 26.91 1.91 -32.10
C CYS A 609 28.21 1.72 -32.90
N ASN A 610 28.46 0.52 -33.46
CA ASN A 610 29.62 0.29 -34.33
C ASN A 610 29.57 1.11 -35.62
N SER A 611 28.40 1.26 -36.24
CA SER A 611 28.22 2.08 -37.45
C SER A 611 28.50 3.56 -37.16
N ASP A 612 27.88 4.11 -36.11
CA ASP A 612 28.06 5.50 -35.69
C ASP A 612 29.54 5.77 -35.34
N VAL A 613 30.23 4.82 -34.68
CA VAL A 613 31.67 4.90 -34.40
C VAL A 613 32.52 4.85 -35.67
N ALA A 614 32.20 3.96 -36.62
CA ALA A 614 32.95 3.82 -37.86
C ALA A 614 32.81 5.07 -38.75
N GLU A 615 31.59 5.61 -38.87
CA GLU A 615 31.33 6.86 -39.58
C GLU A 615 32.09 8.03 -38.93
N LEU A 616 31.99 8.16 -37.61
CA LEU A 616 32.67 9.21 -36.86
C LEU A 616 34.20 9.10 -36.99
N LEU A 617 34.78 7.90 -36.91
CA LEU A 617 36.22 7.69 -37.07
C LEU A 617 36.70 8.09 -38.47
N GLU A 618 35.94 7.78 -39.51
CA GLU A 618 36.30 8.16 -40.89
C GLU A 618 36.17 9.68 -41.12
N GLN A 619 35.12 10.30 -40.58
CA GLN A 619 34.97 11.76 -40.56
C GLN A 619 36.08 12.44 -39.74
N CYS A 620 36.48 11.84 -38.62
CA CYS A 620 37.60 12.33 -37.80
C CYS A 620 38.95 12.19 -38.51
N ARG A 621 39.17 11.16 -39.34
CA ARG A 621 40.41 11.05 -40.15
C ARG A 621 40.52 12.18 -41.17
N THR A 622 39.42 12.49 -41.85
CA THR A 622 39.38 13.46 -42.96
C THR A 622 39.19 14.92 -42.53
N GLY A 623 38.59 15.17 -41.36
CA GLY A 623 38.25 16.51 -40.88
C GLY A 623 39.42 17.29 -40.23
N PRO A 624 39.38 18.64 -40.22
CA PRO A 624 40.28 19.48 -39.42
C PRO A 624 40.15 19.23 -37.91
N LEU A 625 41.22 19.42 -37.14
CA LEU A 625 41.28 19.02 -35.72
C LEU A 625 40.13 19.58 -34.86
N GLY A 626 39.78 20.86 -35.03
CA GLY A 626 38.67 21.50 -34.30
C GLY A 626 37.31 20.88 -34.61
N THR A 627 37.10 20.39 -35.83
CA THR A 627 35.88 19.67 -36.21
C THR A 627 35.82 18.31 -35.52
N ARG A 628 36.97 17.61 -35.37
CA ARG A 628 37.04 16.30 -34.68
C ARG A 628 36.54 16.38 -33.24
N HIS A 629 36.89 17.44 -32.51
CA HIS A 629 36.46 17.64 -31.12
C HIS A 629 34.94 17.84 -31.00
N ALA A 630 34.36 18.72 -31.82
CA ALA A 630 32.91 18.96 -31.83
C ALA A 630 32.12 17.69 -32.19
N MET A 631 32.64 16.90 -33.13
CA MET A 631 32.02 15.63 -33.53
C MET A 631 32.14 14.56 -32.43
N TYR A 632 33.31 14.44 -31.79
CA TYR A 632 33.48 13.58 -30.62
C TYR A 632 32.49 13.94 -29.51
N GLN A 633 32.28 15.23 -29.22
CA GLN A 633 31.35 15.66 -28.19
C GLN A 633 29.91 15.23 -28.50
N VAL A 634 29.40 15.50 -29.70
CA VAL A 634 28.03 15.10 -30.12
C VAL A 634 27.84 13.58 -30.06
N TRP A 635 28.89 12.80 -30.36
CA TRP A 635 28.84 11.35 -30.26
C TRP A 635 28.94 10.86 -28.80
N PHE A 636 29.79 11.49 -27.98
CA PHE A 636 29.94 11.18 -26.56
C PHE A 636 28.65 11.46 -25.76
N GLU A 637 27.92 12.53 -26.08
CA GLU A 637 26.61 12.83 -25.51
C GLU A 637 25.60 11.69 -25.83
N LYS A 638 25.53 11.23 -27.08
CA LYS A 638 24.68 10.08 -27.48
C LYS A 638 25.09 8.76 -26.79
N ALA A 639 26.39 8.51 -26.69
CA ALA A 639 26.92 7.32 -26.03
C ALA A 639 26.63 7.34 -24.52
N SER A 640 26.71 8.50 -23.88
CA SER A 640 26.40 8.70 -22.46
C SER A 640 24.93 8.45 -22.16
N VAL A 641 24.01 9.00 -22.96
CA VAL A 641 22.56 8.70 -22.84
C VAL A 641 22.27 7.20 -23.00
N THR A 642 23.01 6.52 -23.88
CA THR A 642 22.89 5.06 -24.06
C THR A 642 23.43 4.29 -22.85
N GLU A 643 24.58 4.70 -22.28
CA GLU A 643 25.12 4.10 -21.06
C GLU A 643 24.20 4.34 -19.85
N GLU A 644 23.64 5.54 -19.68
CA GLU A 644 22.69 5.87 -18.61
C GLU A 644 21.42 5.03 -18.71
N TYR A 645 20.82 4.91 -19.90
CA TYR A 645 19.64 4.09 -20.12
C TYR A 645 19.90 2.61 -19.78
N VAL A 646 21.02 2.06 -20.28
CA VAL A 646 21.43 0.68 -19.98
C VAL A 646 21.75 0.51 -18.50
N GLN A 647 22.40 1.47 -17.85
CA GLN A 647 22.71 1.42 -16.43
C GLN A 647 21.44 1.48 -15.57
N ALA A 648 20.44 2.30 -15.92
CA ALA A 648 19.15 2.35 -15.25
C ALA A 648 18.44 0.99 -15.34
N PHE A 649 18.35 0.41 -16.55
CA PHE A 649 17.75 -0.91 -16.78
C PHE A 649 18.51 -2.04 -16.07
N LEU A 650 19.84 -1.98 -16.02
CA LEU A 650 20.67 -2.91 -15.25
C LEU A 650 20.60 -2.70 -13.74
N SER A 651 20.07 -1.57 -13.26
CA SER A 651 19.86 -1.30 -11.83
C SER A 651 18.49 -1.78 -11.35
N SER A 652 17.49 -1.88 -12.24
CA SER A 652 16.20 -2.52 -11.98
C SER A 652 16.24 -4.06 -12.14
N ARG A 653 17.33 -4.70 -11.71
CA ARG A 653 17.47 -6.17 -11.75
C ARG A 653 16.55 -6.82 -10.72
N VAL A 654 15.81 -7.84 -11.16
CA VAL A 654 14.99 -8.70 -10.30
C VAL A 654 15.52 -10.13 -10.37
N GLU A 655 15.93 -10.71 -9.24
CA GLU A 655 16.21 -12.15 -9.15
C GLU A 655 14.90 -12.93 -9.38
N PRO A 656 14.89 -14.02 -10.17
CA PRO A 656 16.04 -14.81 -10.62
C PRO A 656 16.47 -14.58 -12.08
N LEU A 657 16.10 -13.45 -12.71
CA LEU A 657 16.22 -13.23 -14.16
C LEU A 657 17.62 -12.80 -14.64
N GLU A 658 18.70 -13.09 -13.90
CA GLU A 658 20.07 -12.62 -14.20
C GLU A 658 20.50 -12.83 -15.66
N LYS A 659 20.13 -13.96 -16.27
CA LYS A 659 20.48 -14.31 -17.66
C LYS A 659 19.83 -13.41 -18.71
N ALA A 660 18.70 -12.77 -18.39
CA ALA A 660 18.04 -11.81 -19.28
C ALA A 660 18.80 -10.47 -19.38
N TYR A 661 19.67 -10.16 -18.41
CA TYR A 661 20.43 -8.91 -18.36
C TYR A 661 21.82 -8.98 -19.00
N ALA A 662 22.34 -10.18 -19.28
CA ALA A 662 23.65 -10.37 -19.91
C ALA A 662 23.85 -9.62 -21.25
N PRO A 663 22.84 -9.46 -22.14
CA PRO A 663 22.98 -8.66 -23.37
C PRO A 663 23.19 -7.17 -23.09
N PHE A 664 22.58 -6.65 -22.02
CA PHE A 664 22.72 -5.25 -21.60
C PHE A 664 24.08 -5.00 -20.94
N GLU A 665 24.62 -5.97 -20.20
CA GLU A 665 26.02 -5.91 -19.74
C GLU A 665 26.99 -5.88 -20.93
N ALA A 666 26.80 -6.77 -21.90
CA ALA A 666 27.59 -6.80 -23.12
C ALA A 666 27.49 -5.48 -23.92
N LEU A 667 26.29 -4.91 -24.07
CA LEU A 667 26.06 -3.62 -24.72
C LEU A 667 26.77 -2.47 -23.95
N LYS A 668 26.69 -2.44 -22.62
CA LYS A 668 27.37 -1.44 -21.78
C LYS A 668 28.88 -1.49 -21.97
N ASP A 669 29.48 -2.68 -21.88
CA ASP A 669 30.92 -2.85 -22.06
C ASP A 669 31.36 -2.55 -23.51
N HIS A 670 30.50 -2.87 -24.49
CA HIS A 670 30.70 -2.52 -25.88
C HIS A 670 30.70 -1.00 -26.11
N VAL A 671 29.73 -0.26 -25.57
CA VAL A 671 29.68 1.21 -25.62
C VAL A 671 30.91 1.80 -24.94
N LYS A 672 31.34 1.30 -23.78
CA LYS A 672 32.58 1.76 -23.12
C LYS A 672 33.83 1.53 -23.96
N ALA A 673 33.92 0.37 -24.62
CA ALA A 673 35.02 0.05 -25.52
C ALA A 673 35.01 0.94 -26.78
N ALA A 674 33.83 1.25 -27.32
CA ALA A 674 33.64 2.23 -28.39
C ALA A 674 34.10 3.63 -27.97
N VAL A 675 33.63 4.15 -26.82
CA VAL A 675 34.02 5.47 -26.29
C VAL A 675 35.52 5.56 -26.13
N LYS A 676 36.14 4.53 -25.53
CA LYS A 676 37.59 4.44 -25.39
C LYS A 676 38.30 4.53 -26.74
N ARG A 677 38.00 3.63 -27.69
CA ARG A 677 38.64 3.61 -29.02
C ARG A 677 38.51 4.94 -29.75
N CYS A 678 37.31 5.53 -29.72
CA CYS A 678 37.05 6.83 -30.32
C CYS A 678 37.91 7.93 -29.68
N SER A 679 37.98 8.00 -28.36
CA SER A 679 38.82 9.00 -27.67
C SER A 679 40.32 8.82 -27.99
N GLU A 680 40.79 7.57 -28.09
CA GLU A 680 42.19 7.25 -28.36
C GLU A 680 42.60 7.61 -29.80
N GLU A 681 41.68 7.54 -30.77
CA GLU A 681 41.88 7.99 -32.16
C GLU A 681 41.76 9.52 -32.31
N VAL A 682 40.81 10.17 -31.63
CA VAL A 682 40.59 11.62 -31.75
C VAL A 682 41.68 12.44 -31.05
N PHE A 683 42.04 12.05 -29.82
CA PHE A 683 42.97 12.82 -28.98
C PHE A 683 44.37 12.19 -28.88
N GLY A 684 44.54 10.95 -29.37
CA GLY A 684 45.76 10.16 -29.20
C GLY A 684 45.78 9.38 -27.88
N ALA A 685 46.16 8.11 -27.94
CA ALA A 685 46.17 7.22 -26.76
C ALA A 685 47.02 7.74 -25.58
N ASP A 686 48.11 8.46 -25.84
CA ASP A 686 48.94 9.09 -24.81
C ASP A 686 48.24 10.26 -24.09
N PHE A 687 47.35 10.99 -24.78
CA PHE A 687 46.53 12.03 -24.15
C PHE A 687 45.47 11.37 -23.25
N VAL A 688 44.71 10.41 -23.79
CA VAL A 688 43.66 9.69 -23.03
C VAL A 688 44.23 8.97 -21.82
N ARG A 689 45.42 8.35 -21.93
CA ARG A 689 46.12 7.73 -20.80
C ARG A 689 46.46 8.76 -19.72
N ARG A 690 47.01 9.93 -20.09
CA ARG A 690 47.32 11.02 -19.15
C ARG A 690 46.07 11.61 -18.51
N GLN A 691 44.99 11.79 -19.27
CA GLN A 691 43.71 12.28 -18.75
C GLN A 691 43.11 11.30 -17.73
N ARG A 692 43.14 9.99 -18.01
CA ARG A 692 42.71 8.94 -17.06
C ARG A 692 43.59 8.88 -15.81
N GLN A 693 44.91 9.01 -15.95
CA GLN A 693 45.82 9.10 -14.81
C GLN A 693 45.56 10.37 -13.97
N ALA A 694 45.33 11.53 -14.60
CA ALA A 694 44.99 12.76 -13.90
C ALA A 694 43.65 12.67 -13.16
N ALA A 695 42.62 12.09 -13.79
CA ALA A 695 41.32 11.84 -13.15
C ALA A 695 41.43 10.87 -11.97
N ALA A 696 42.21 9.79 -12.10
CA ALA A 696 42.48 8.83 -11.03
C ALA A 696 43.29 9.42 -9.87
N ASN A 697 44.18 10.39 -10.15
CA ASN A 697 45.01 11.05 -9.14
C ASN A 697 44.28 12.20 -8.40
N GLY A 698 43.03 12.49 -8.75
CA GLY A 698 42.25 13.56 -8.16
C GLY A 698 42.54 14.96 -8.72
N LEU A 699 41.58 15.86 -8.51
CA LEU A 699 41.61 17.24 -9.00
C LEU A 699 42.78 18.03 -8.40
N THR A 700 43.83 18.31 -9.19
CA THR A 700 44.87 19.24 -8.75
C THR A 700 44.30 20.64 -8.68
N THR A 701 44.33 21.27 -7.50
CA THR A 701 44.01 22.70 -7.33
C THR A 701 45.29 23.49 -7.13
N ARG A 702 45.53 24.50 -7.98
CA ARG A 702 46.71 25.37 -7.94
C ARG A 702 46.34 26.84 -7.88
N ARG A 703 47.22 27.67 -7.35
CA ARG A 703 47.04 29.13 -7.31
C ARG A 703 47.40 29.75 -8.65
N CYS A 704 46.62 30.74 -9.09
CA CYS A 704 47.12 31.65 -10.10
C CYS A 704 48.33 32.44 -9.57
N VAL A 705 49.47 32.34 -10.25
CA VAL A 705 50.72 33.05 -9.89
C VAL A 705 50.56 34.59 -9.86
N HIS A 706 49.55 35.13 -10.54
CA HIS A 706 49.31 36.58 -10.62
C HIS A 706 48.43 37.13 -9.49
N CYS A 707 47.51 36.35 -8.92
CA CYS A 707 46.53 36.85 -7.96
C CYS A 707 46.23 35.91 -6.77
N GLY A 708 46.95 34.79 -6.65
CA GLY A 708 46.86 33.85 -5.52
C GLY A 708 45.55 33.04 -5.43
N ILE A 709 44.55 33.35 -6.26
CA ILE A 709 43.24 32.68 -6.24
C ILE A 709 43.41 31.20 -6.62
N ALA A 710 42.84 30.33 -5.78
CA ALA A 710 42.75 28.90 -6.01
C ALA A 710 41.95 28.61 -7.29
N TYR A 711 42.50 27.75 -8.13
CA TYR A 711 41.92 27.37 -9.40
C TYR A 711 41.94 25.84 -9.54
N GLN A 712 40.99 25.30 -10.29
CA GLN A 712 40.86 23.88 -10.57
C GLN A 712 41.02 23.68 -12.07
N LYS A 713 41.96 22.82 -12.48
CA LYS A 713 42.23 22.56 -13.89
C LYS A 713 41.39 21.38 -14.38
N GLU A 714 40.65 21.61 -15.46
CA GLU A 714 40.14 20.51 -16.29
C GLU A 714 41.29 19.97 -17.17
N GLY A 715 41.38 18.64 -17.26
CA GLY A 715 42.60 17.97 -17.71
C GLY A 715 42.97 18.26 -19.17
N GLY A 716 44.20 18.76 -19.41
CA GLY A 716 44.78 18.83 -20.77
C GLY A 716 45.63 20.07 -21.07
N CYS A 717 45.33 21.22 -20.48
CA CYS A 717 45.94 22.50 -20.88
C CYS A 717 47.14 22.91 -20.01
N ASP A 718 48.36 22.96 -20.56
CA ASP A 718 49.55 23.42 -19.82
C ASP A 718 49.49 24.90 -19.42
N HIS A 719 48.72 25.69 -20.17
CA HIS A 719 48.41 27.09 -19.87
C HIS A 719 46.93 27.22 -19.52
N VAL A 720 46.60 27.97 -18.47
CA VAL A 720 45.22 28.26 -18.06
C VAL A 720 45.04 29.76 -17.83
N ARG A 721 43.82 30.27 -17.91
CA ARG A 721 43.51 31.68 -17.63
C ARG A 721 42.70 31.82 -16.36
N CYS A 722 43.23 32.58 -15.40
CA CYS A 722 42.61 32.71 -14.10
C CYS A 722 41.23 33.37 -14.20
N GLY A 723 40.18 32.59 -13.98
CA GLY A 723 38.79 33.04 -14.06
C GLY A 723 38.04 32.67 -15.35
N PHE A 724 38.60 31.82 -16.22
CA PHE A 724 37.92 31.34 -17.43
C PHE A 724 38.17 29.84 -17.62
N LEU A 725 37.15 29.00 -17.40
CA LEU A 725 37.26 27.53 -17.43
C LEU A 725 37.62 27.02 -18.83
N ASP A 726 37.00 27.58 -19.87
CA ASP A 726 37.04 27.05 -21.24
C ASP A 726 38.09 27.75 -22.15
N TRP A 727 39.05 28.49 -21.59
CA TRP A 727 39.93 29.34 -22.37
C TRP A 727 41.08 28.58 -23.07
N THR A 728 41.17 28.73 -24.39
CA THR A 728 42.15 28.06 -25.28
C THR A 728 42.97 29.05 -26.14
N GLY A 729 42.94 30.34 -25.82
CA GLY A 729 43.59 31.40 -26.59
C GLY A 729 45.11 31.54 -26.37
N SER A 730 45.69 32.67 -26.80
CA SER A 730 47.14 32.91 -26.71
C SER A 730 47.59 33.58 -25.40
N MET A 731 48.80 33.27 -24.94
CA MET A 731 49.38 33.83 -23.70
C MET A 731 49.49 35.37 -23.68
N GLY A 732 49.40 36.04 -24.83
CA GLY A 732 49.58 37.49 -24.95
C GLY A 732 48.33 38.34 -24.74
N GLU A 733 47.13 37.76 -24.73
CA GLU A 733 45.89 38.55 -24.53
C GLU A 733 45.69 38.86 -23.03
N GLU A 734 45.15 40.04 -22.69
CA GLU A 734 44.61 40.34 -21.36
C GLU A 734 43.09 40.54 -21.49
N LEU A 735 42.31 39.58 -20.97
CA LEU A 735 40.86 39.62 -20.99
C LEU A 735 40.35 40.10 -19.64
N GLN A 736 39.44 41.08 -19.62
CA GLN A 736 38.77 41.46 -18.38
C GLN A 736 37.84 40.32 -17.94
N PRO A 737 37.98 39.79 -16.71
CA PRO A 737 37.07 38.78 -16.19
C PRO A 737 35.65 39.35 -16.06
N PRO A 738 34.59 38.54 -16.25
CA PRO A 738 33.22 39.00 -16.04
C PRO A 738 33.05 39.48 -14.59
N GLY A 739 32.47 40.67 -14.41
CA GLY A 739 32.45 41.37 -13.12
C GLY A 739 31.75 40.64 -11.96
N ARG A 740 30.96 39.59 -12.27
CA ARG A 740 30.42 38.60 -11.31
C ARG A 740 30.29 37.25 -12.01
N GLY A 741 30.67 36.17 -11.35
CA GLY A 741 30.34 34.81 -11.80
C GLY A 741 28.98 34.32 -11.30
N CYS A 742 28.62 33.09 -11.65
CA CYS A 742 27.48 32.40 -11.03
C CYS A 742 27.66 32.37 -9.49
N GLN A 743 26.56 32.53 -8.76
CA GLN A 743 26.54 32.67 -7.29
C GLN A 743 27.33 33.88 -6.73
N GLY A 744 27.70 34.87 -7.56
CA GLY A 744 28.19 36.18 -7.11
C GLY A 744 29.62 36.20 -6.54
N LYS A 745 30.41 35.14 -6.71
CA LYS A 745 31.82 35.10 -6.29
C LYS A 745 32.73 35.85 -7.27
N VAL A 746 33.86 36.35 -6.76
CA VAL A 746 34.91 37.02 -7.54
C VAL A 746 35.65 35.97 -8.37
N PHE A 747 35.60 36.11 -9.70
CA PHE A 747 36.43 35.31 -10.60
C PHE A 747 37.83 35.92 -10.74
N GLY A 748 38.78 35.09 -11.17
CA GLY A 748 40.22 35.39 -11.18
C GLY A 748 40.65 36.61 -11.99
N CYS A 749 41.93 36.97 -11.91
CA CYS A 749 42.48 38.20 -12.51
C CYS A 749 42.49 38.26 -14.06
N GLY A 750 41.92 37.27 -14.76
CA GLY A 750 41.86 37.25 -16.22
C GLY A 750 43.19 36.97 -16.93
N ARG A 751 44.30 36.81 -16.20
CA ARG A 751 45.64 36.56 -16.78
C ARG A 751 45.91 35.08 -17.03
N ALA A 752 46.61 34.81 -18.12
CA ALA A 752 47.11 33.47 -18.44
C ALA A 752 48.34 33.14 -17.59
N PHE A 753 48.48 31.88 -17.17
CA PHE A 753 49.65 31.36 -16.46
C PHE A 753 49.92 29.90 -16.82
N ASP A 754 51.19 29.50 -16.73
CA ASP A 754 51.64 28.12 -16.87
C ASP A 754 51.26 27.34 -15.60
N TRP A 755 50.46 26.29 -15.76
CA TRP A 755 49.97 25.44 -14.67
C TRP A 755 51.10 24.69 -13.95
N GLY A 756 52.17 24.32 -14.66
CA GLY A 756 53.33 23.67 -14.11
C GLY A 756 54.08 24.55 -13.11
N THR A 757 54.12 25.87 -13.38
CA THR A 757 54.77 26.87 -12.50
C THR A 757 53.90 27.33 -11.32
N ALA A 758 52.61 27.04 -11.34
CA ALA A 758 51.69 27.40 -10.28
C ALA A 758 51.88 26.55 -9.03
N GLU A 759 51.86 27.18 -7.85
CA GLU A 759 51.92 26.49 -6.56
C GLU A 759 50.60 25.74 -6.28
N ASP A 760 50.70 24.54 -5.70
CA ASP A 760 49.54 23.80 -5.21
C ASP A 760 48.88 24.54 -4.02
N VAL A 761 47.55 24.48 -3.93
CA VAL A 761 46.79 25.03 -2.78
C VAL A 761 47.01 24.12 -1.58
N THR A 762 47.41 24.67 -0.42
CA THR A 762 47.65 23.83 0.76
C THR A 762 46.33 23.40 1.43
N ASP A 763 46.33 22.24 2.11
CA ASP A 763 45.15 21.72 2.85
C ASP A 763 44.53 22.77 3.80
N ALA A 764 45.38 23.59 4.44
CA ALA A 764 44.94 24.66 5.34
C ALA A 764 44.18 25.76 4.61
N GLU A 765 44.61 26.11 3.39
CA GLU A 765 43.96 27.12 2.56
C GLU A 765 42.74 26.55 1.84
N TRP A 766 42.76 25.27 1.46
CA TRP A 766 41.59 24.52 1.01
C TRP A 766 40.48 24.59 2.07
N THR A 767 40.85 24.38 3.34
CA THR A 767 39.95 24.50 4.49
C THR A 767 39.45 25.94 4.69
N ILE A 768 40.22 26.97 4.35
CA ILE A 768 39.79 28.38 4.46
C ILE A 768 38.89 28.79 3.27
N PHE A 769 39.21 28.33 2.06
CA PHE A 769 38.53 28.74 0.82
C PHE A 769 37.13 28.11 0.68
N PHE A 770 36.95 26.90 1.24
CA PHE A 770 35.66 26.21 1.30
C PHE A 770 35.00 26.23 2.69
N GLY A 771 35.68 26.73 3.73
CA GLY A 771 35.24 26.57 5.13
C GLY A 771 34.61 27.79 5.79
N TRP A 772 33.30 27.93 5.65
CA TRP A 772 32.39 28.18 6.78
C TRP A 772 31.39 27.00 6.75
N VAL A 773 31.14 26.23 7.81
CA VAL A 773 30.76 26.64 9.17
C VAL A 773 31.41 25.74 10.23
N ARG A 774 31.94 26.32 11.32
CA ARG A 774 32.21 25.57 12.56
C ARG A 774 30.89 25.37 13.32
N VAL A 775 30.43 24.13 13.45
CA VAL A 775 29.33 23.77 14.36
C VAL A 775 29.86 23.72 15.81
N PRO A 776 29.35 24.54 16.75
CA PRO A 776 29.69 24.41 18.17
C PRO A 776 28.96 23.17 18.74
N GLY A 777 29.71 22.15 19.17
CA GLY A 777 29.12 20.97 19.84
C GLY A 777 29.95 19.69 19.80
N PHE A 778 30.85 19.53 18.81
CA PHE A 778 31.53 18.25 18.58
C PHE A 778 32.47 17.78 19.73
N GLY A 779 32.87 18.69 20.63
CA GLY A 779 33.68 18.34 21.81
C GLY A 779 33.01 17.32 22.75
N GLY A 780 31.69 17.40 22.95
CA GLY A 780 30.96 16.49 23.85
C GLY A 780 30.86 15.04 23.34
N PHE A 781 31.05 14.83 22.03
CA PHE A 781 31.08 13.50 21.42
C PHE A 781 32.41 12.78 21.74
N VAL A 782 33.52 13.52 21.82
CA VAL A 782 34.86 13.00 22.14
C VAL A 782 34.95 12.50 23.58
N ASP A 783 34.35 13.23 24.54
CA ASP A 783 34.28 12.84 25.96
C ASP A 783 33.43 11.59 26.23
N SER A 784 32.61 11.17 25.27
CA SER A 784 31.86 9.91 25.31
C SER A 784 32.67 8.77 24.69
N LEU A 785 33.40 9.03 23.59
CA LEU A 785 34.28 8.06 22.95
C LEU A 785 35.42 7.58 23.86
N GLN A 786 35.95 8.45 24.74
CA GLN A 786 37.01 8.06 25.68
C GLN A 786 36.56 7.04 26.76
N ARG A 787 35.25 6.86 27.00
CA ARG A 787 34.72 6.01 28.09
C ARG A 787 34.20 4.63 27.66
N GLY A 788 34.19 4.32 26.35
CA GLY A 788 33.48 3.17 25.77
C GLY A 788 34.33 2.13 25.04
N GLY A 789 35.40 1.61 25.66
CA GLY A 789 36.41 0.72 25.04
C GLY A 789 35.98 -0.68 24.57
N ARG A 790 34.72 -0.89 24.16
CA ARG A 790 34.20 -2.15 23.59
C ARG A 790 33.31 -1.99 22.34
N ALA A 791 32.99 -0.77 21.92
CA ALA A 791 31.98 -0.54 20.87
C ALA A 791 32.44 -0.80 19.42
N LEU A 792 33.75 -0.90 19.16
CA LEU A 792 34.29 -0.90 17.79
C LEU A 792 33.92 -2.16 16.96
N GLY A 793 33.81 -3.32 17.61
CA GLY A 793 33.63 -4.60 16.89
C GLY A 793 32.28 -4.78 16.20
N SER A 794 31.20 -4.14 16.70
CA SER A 794 29.83 -4.42 16.22
C SER A 794 29.50 -3.76 14.87
N ALA A 795 30.05 -2.57 14.61
CA ALA A 795 29.83 -1.86 13.35
C ALA A 795 30.50 -2.58 12.15
N LEU A 796 31.70 -3.12 12.36
CA LEU A 796 32.47 -3.85 11.35
C LEU A 796 31.88 -5.22 11.01
N LEU A 797 31.40 -5.96 12.02
CA LEU A 797 30.66 -7.21 11.86
C LEU A 797 29.46 -7.10 10.88
N SER A 798 28.84 -5.92 10.78
CA SER A 798 27.67 -5.70 9.92
C SER A 798 28.04 -5.46 8.45
N GLY A 799 29.17 -4.80 8.17
CA GLY A 799 29.67 -4.60 6.81
C GLY A 799 30.27 -5.87 6.20
N LEU A 800 31.06 -6.61 6.97
CA LEU A 800 31.71 -7.84 6.51
C LEU A 800 30.72 -8.99 6.25
N ARG A 801 29.56 -9.01 6.95
CA ARG A 801 28.48 -9.98 6.71
C ARG A 801 27.85 -9.88 5.32
N PHE A 802 27.89 -8.69 4.71
CA PHE A 802 27.37 -8.46 3.36
C PHE A 802 28.29 -9.03 2.27
N VAL A 803 29.59 -9.19 2.55
CA VAL A 803 30.62 -9.55 1.56
C VAL A 803 30.99 -11.03 1.58
N PHE A 804 31.03 -11.67 2.77
CA PHE A 804 31.69 -12.99 2.91
C PHE A 804 30.79 -14.19 3.22
N GLY A 805 29.47 -14.01 3.34
CA GLY A 805 28.47 -15.10 3.36
C GLY A 805 28.54 -16.13 4.52
N SER A 806 29.59 -16.12 5.34
CA SER A 806 29.90 -17.11 6.36
C SER A 806 30.25 -16.44 7.70
N GLN A 807 29.55 -16.82 8.77
CA GLN A 807 29.75 -16.23 10.10
C GLN A 807 31.15 -16.51 10.68
N ALA A 808 31.79 -17.61 10.30
CA ALA A 808 33.14 -17.96 10.75
C ALA A 808 34.21 -17.05 10.12
N MET A 809 34.11 -16.79 8.82
CA MET A 809 35.08 -15.97 8.09
C MET A 809 34.99 -14.48 8.49
N VAL A 810 33.78 -14.01 8.82
CA VAL A 810 33.55 -12.66 9.37
C VAL A 810 34.20 -12.50 10.75
N GLN A 811 34.08 -13.51 11.63
CA GLN A 811 34.71 -13.47 12.95
C GLN A 811 36.25 -13.44 12.85
N GLU A 812 36.83 -14.30 12.01
CA GLU A 812 38.29 -14.33 11.76
C GLU A 812 38.81 -13.00 11.22
N THR A 813 38.05 -12.34 10.34
CA THR A 813 38.41 -11.01 9.80
C THR A 813 38.40 -9.94 10.88
N VAL A 814 37.35 -9.90 11.72
CA VAL A 814 37.24 -8.92 12.82
C VAL A 814 38.30 -9.16 13.91
N ASP A 815 38.61 -10.41 14.23
CA ASP A 815 39.69 -10.73 15.18
C ASP A 815 41.07 -10.33 14.63
N ARG A 816 41.30 -10.50 13.32
CA ARG A 816 42.51 -10.01 12.63
C ARG A 816 42.61 -8.47 12.64
N GLU A 817 41.52 -7.77 12.33
CA GLU A 817 41.44 -6.30 12.38
C GLU A 817 41.76 -5.76 13.78
N LEU A 818 41.07 -6.27 14.81
CA LEU A 818 41.27 -5.85 16.19
C LEU A 818 42.70 -6.15 16.67
N SER A 819 43.29 -7.26 16.23
CA SER A 819 44.69 -7.60 16.51
C SER A 819 45.66 -6.60 15.88
N ILE A 820 45.51 -6.29 14.59
CA ILE A 820 46.36 -5.33 13.87
C ILE A 820 46.25 -3.92 14.47
N LEU A 821 45.03 -3.43 14.70
CA LEU A 821 44.82 -2.11 15.30
C LEU A 821 45.36 -2.02 16.73
N SER A 822 45.21 -3.09 17.54
CA SER A 822 45.77 -3.16 18.90
C SER A 822 47.30 -3.20 18.92
N GLN A 823 47.91 -3.96 18.01
CA GLN A 823 49.36 -4.02 17.85
C GLN A 823 49.90 -2.65 17.41
N LEU A 824 49.29 -2.05 16.39
CA LEU A 824 49.70 -0.74 15.88
C LEU A 824 49.54 0.36 16.94
N GLN A 825 48.45 0.37 17.70
CA GLN A 825 48.28 1.32 18.82
C GLN A 825 49.40 1.17 19.86
N ARG A 826 49.83 -0.06 20.17
CA ARG A 826 50.94 -0.32 21.09
C ARG A 826 52.27 0.17 20.52
N THR A 827 52.60 -0.20 19.29
CA THR A 827 53.82 0.25 18.60
C THR A 827 53.89 1.77 18.52
N LEU A 828 52.78 2.45 18.21
CA LEU A 828 52.74 3.91 18.18
C LEU A 828 52.94 4.55 19.57
N ALA A 829 52.50 3.91 20.65
CA ALA A 829 52.75 4.38 22.01
C ALA A 829 54.21 4.19 22.44
N GLU A 830 54.80 3.03 22.16
CA GLU A 830 56.20 2.71 22.43
C GLU A 830 57.13 3.63 21.63
N GLU A 831 56.89 3.79 20.33
CA GLU A 831 57.62 4.73 19.47
C GLU A 831 57.40 6.20 19.88
N ARG A 832 56.20 6.59 20.38
CA ARG A 832 55.96 7.96 20.89
C ARG A 832 56.87 8.28 22.08
N GLN A 833 57.16 7.30 22.93
CA GLN A 833 58.03 7.44 24.10
C GLN A 833 59.52 7.30 23.76
N ALA A 834 59.88 6.40 22.84
CA ALA A 834 61.28 6.07 22.55
C ALA A 834 61.95 6.97 21.49
N LEU A 835 61.18 7.56 20.56
CA LEU A 835 61.73 8.28 19.40
C LEU A 835 61.70 9.81 19.56
N SER A 836 62.76 10.47 19.07
CA SER A 836 62.81 11.94 18.97
C SER A 836 61.66 12.48 18.10
N PRO A 837 61.23 13.74 18.25
CA PRO A 837 60.18 14.33 17.40
C PRO A 837 60.48 14.22 15.89
N VAL A 838 61.76 14.31 15.50
CA VAL A 838 62.20 14.19 14.10
C VAL A 838 62.07 12.74 13.62
N ASP A 839 62.48 11.78 14.45
CA ASP A 839 62.38 10.36 14.13
C ASP A 839 60.92 9.89 14.09
N ARG A 840 60.06 10.40 14.97
CA ARG A 840 58.60 10.19 14.90
C ARG A 840 58.04 10.71 13.58
N ALA A 841 58.41 11.91 13.14
CA ALA A 841 57.97 12.43 11.83
C ALA A 841 58.49 11.63 10.61
N ARG A 842 59.61 10.90 10.76
CA ARG A 842 60.11 9.97 9.75
C ARG A 842 59.38 8.62 9.80
N ARG A 843 59.19 8.08 11.01
CA ARG A 843 58.55 6.79 11.27
C ARG A 843 57.06 6.81 10.93
N TRP A 844 56.38 7.93 11.20
CA TRP A 844 55.00 8.17 10.75
C TRP A 844 54.82 8.00 9.25
N ARG A 845 55.73 8.56 8.45
CA ARG A 845 55.71 8.42 6.98
C ARG A 845 55.93 6.98 6.54
N GLN A 846 56.68 6.17 7.29
CA GLN A 846 56.83 4.75 7.02
C GLN A 846 55.53 3.98 7.31
N HIS A 847 54.88 4.23 8.45
CA HIS A 847 53.57 3.61 8.77
C HIS A 847 52.49 3.96 7.74
N ILE A 848 52.38 5.22 7.33
CA ILE A 848 51.42 5.65 6.29
C ILE A 848 51.74 5.03 4.92
N LEU A 849 53.01 4.87 4.56
CA LEU A 849 53.39 4.21 3.29
C LEU A 849 53.16 2.70 3.33
N GLN A 850 53.42 2.05 4.47
CA GLN A 850 53.17 0.62 4.68
C GLN A 850 51.69 0.27 4.60
N TRP A 851 50.81 1.15 5.11
CA TRP A 851 49.37 0.96 5.13
C TRP A 851 48.63 1.84 4.12
N HIS A 852 49.29 2.26 3.04
CA HIS A 852 48.65 3.06 2.00
C HIS A 852 47.66 2.20 1.19
N PRO A 853 46.40 2.65 0.95
CA PRO A 853 45.39 1.87 0.23
C PRO A 853 45.90 1.30 -1.11
N ASP A 854 46.59 2.12 -1.90
CA ASP A 854 47.06 1.73 -3.24
C ASP A 854 48.44 1.03 -3.26
N LYS A 855 49.07 0.77 -2.11
CA LYS A 855 50.43 0.20 -2.04
C LYS A 855 50.59 -0.99 -1.09
N SER A 856 49.66 -1.17 -0.18
CA SER A 856 49.59 -2.36 0.67
C SER A 856 48.76 -3.43 -0.03
N GLU A 857 49.23 -4.67 -0.02
CA GLU A 857 48.46 -5.83 -0.47
C GLU A 857 47.46 -6.32 0.60
N ASP A 858 47.51 -5.75 1.83
CA ASP A 858 46.57 -6.11 2.89
C ASP A 858 45.22 -5.36 2.70
N PRO A 859 44.08 -6.07 2.60
CA PRO A 859 42.77 -5.45 2.36
C PRO A 859 42.32 -4.48 3.46
N LEU A 860 42.96 -4.48 4.63
CA LEU A 860 42.67 -3.58 5.75
C LEU A 860 43.40 -2.24 5.65
N ALA A 861 44.22 -2.01 4.62
CA ALA A 861 45.03 -0.79 4.45
C ALA A 861 44.22 0.51 4.59
N THR A 862 43.04 0.59 3.99
CA THR A 862 42.15 1.77 4.11
C THR A 862 41.73 2.04 5.56
N LEU A 863 41.34 1.00 6.30
CA LEU A 863 40.94 1.10 7.71
C LEU A 863 42.13 1.52 8.59
N VAL A 864 43.29 0.89 8.38
CA VAL A 864 44.52 1.20 9.14
C VAL A 864 45.03 2.60 8.84
N SER A 865 44.96 3.06 7.58
CA SER A 865 45.32 4.44 7.19
C SER A 865 44.40 5.49 7.83
N GLN A 866 43.10 5.21 7.94
CA GLN A 866 42.15 6.06 8.66
C GLN A 866 42.48 6.13 10.17
N PHE A 867 42.73 4.99 10.81
CA PHE A 867 43.15 4.93 12.21
C PHE A 867 44.47 5.70 12.44
N LEU A 868 45.45 5.55 11.56
CA LEU A 868 46.68 6.32 11.59
C LEU A 868 46.37 7.83 11.49
N ASN A 869 45.64 8.28 10.47
CA ASN A 869 45.34 9.71 10.32
C ASN A 869 44.67 10.34 11.56
N GLN A 870 43.79 9.61 12.26
CA GLN A 870 43.21 10.04 13.54
C GLN A 870 44.22 10.14 14.70
N ARG A 871 45.30 9.35 14.68
CA ARG A 871 46.37 9.31 15.70
C ARG A 871 47.57 10.21 15.37
N LYS A 872 47.57 10.91 14.23
CA LYS A 872 48.69 11.70 13.72
C LYS A 872 49.22 12.74 14.70
N ASP A 873 48.37 13.64 15.18
CA ASP A 873 48.82 14.76 16.03
C ASP A 873 49.21 14.29 17.43
N TRP A 874 48.50 13.29 17.97
CA TRP A 874 48.91 12.56 19.16
C TRP A 874 50.32 11.96 19.00
N TYR A 875 50.56 11.15 17.98
CA TYR A 875 51.84 10.46 17.78
C TYR A 875 53.00 11.45 17.53
N LEU A 876 52.75 12.52 16.79
CA LEU A 876 53.74 13.57 16.52
C LEU A 876 53.96 14.54 17.69
N GLY A 877 53.16 14.45 18.77
CA GLY A 877 53.24 15.35 19.93
C GLY A 877 52.76 16.78 19.64
N ARG A 878 51.74 16.90 18.79
CA ARG A 878 51.06 18.15 18.41
C ARG A 878 49.67 18.31 19.06
N GLY A 879 49.18 17.24 19.70
CA GLY A 879 47.99 17.21 20.53
C GLY A 879 48.10 16.13 21.60
N ASP A 880 47.21 16.19 22.59
CA ASP A 880 47.13 15.25 23.72
C ASP A 880 46.29 14.00 23.42
#